data_AF-A0A2S5RGA3-F1
#
_entry.id   AF-A0A2S5RGA3-F1
#
_cell.length_a   1.000
_cell.length_b   1.000
_cell.length_c   1.000
_cell.angle_alpha   90.00
_cell.angle_beta   90.00
_cell.angle_gamma   90.00
#
_symmetry.space_group_name_H-M   'P 1'
#
loop_
_entity.id
_entity.type
_entity.pdbx_description
1 polymer ?
#
loop_
_entity_poly.entity_id
_entity_poly.type
_entity_poly.pdbx_seq_one_letter_code
_entity_poly.pdbx_strand_id
1 'polypeptide(L)'
;MAKIKKKNLTILFLSTIVTSSMSTYVFSCVDKVFGTDISSFANYDWIKEEPYFKGYEEVSPIKAPVQNVQKIESNTILPNSYFDLSTQSTAFKTKLEIKKQATTGVPLNSKFLPNGNYVSDFKKVKREDFYNETNKLVDWTSLADLDAKYNKSKIKLQDTEKTMLAWTKYQDPQTKELNMSTIMESTSLSNSNIGNKRVYERSFNNYQYNDILVSWAGAIDEGIIVPPAKNQVEKAHLNGTKILGNIFLDGYHGLTKQNLKGFLDKDDMGKYKVTSVLIEMAVYLGFDGWFWNNEPNGASPNSTVVDTKITTEIMKQLKDEIKLSSNSQVQKLEVYGYKNYGRLSAKEDGRVDLEAEDIYNNTDYFIQDFWNFSDGLQNYFEENNISENDRFKVFNMYNAGAWVDSKIWLDKNKIGKRDLRDLNYIPLDQNGEPFTNTYLMEEAYLAQPKDGKLETITFKEKDDESTNEKIKGSKNSISFFAAHVPYDIASQEMDEIAGNNKTKNVDLDVYGMVAANNYDDMMYTGANKALSDLDKGVAAYPHSWNQDWSKIYKDKSYGIGNLIQEKTVLIDSNNFFKTNFSTGQGKKFVTANIGKNFSTIENYPWSNTNIADVQPTYKWDLTKKSSEEVVINANSKNPITGFYDYKNVYLKGNSISLGSGYNQKGEIQESTWDANSEYTWNIMGSNYKETSEKNISAVLRVPKSFDQKNTSIHIIDNNGKKITLDTSVEKLSYESDANYNWIELVAKTNSQIAKIGITIKTNSEDQKFLISCGEIKVTKNEGSKIKKENNAEDKSSIKIESLIKKNNKTSLRFSFNDSSYDENDKYAYYEIYYKNLDNKLVRLTENITNNFYIKDLNNNTSSIYIKKIPNNTSYEDISWFQFSI
;
A
#
# COMPACT_ATOMS: atom_id res chain seq x y z
N MET A 1 -42.29 65.54 -23.39
CA MET A 1 -42.78 66.12 -22.11
C MET A 1 -41.77 65.74 -21.03
N ALA A 2 -41.09 66.60 -20.26
CA ALA A 2 -41.12 68.05 -20.12
C ALA A 2 -39.72 68.57 -19.64
N LYS A 3 -39.26 69.63 -20.34
CA LYS A 3 -38.50 70.85 -19.97
C LYS A 3 -37.31 70.82 -18.98
N ILE A 4 -36.05 71.05 -19.42
CA ILE A 4 -35.31 72.31 -19.78
C ILE A 4 -34.52 72.94 -18.60
N LYS A 5 -33.18 73.07 -18.72
CA LYS A 5 -32.45 74.37 -18.79
C LYS A 5 -30.94 74.22 -19.11
N LYS A 6 -30.50 74.99 -20.10
CA LYS A 6 -29.12 75.29 -20.53
C LYS A 6 -28.39 76.25 -19.58
N LYS A 7 -27.04 76.25 -19.61
CA LYS A 7 -26.11 77.42 -19.69
C LYS A 7 -24.68 76.88 -19.92
N ASN A 8 -23.99 77.09 -21.04
CA ASN A 8 -23.31 78.28 -21.61
C ASN A 8 -22.11 78.84 -20.80
N LEU A 9 -20.93 78.66 -21.41
CA LEU A 9 -19.92 79.67 -21.79
C LEU A 9 -18.85 80.18 -20.80
N THR A 10 -17.63 80.16 -21.34
CA THR A 10 -16.48 81.09 -21.22
C THR A 10 -15.59 81.13 -19.97
N ILE A 11 -14.38 80.68 -20.26
CA ILE A 11 -13.05 81.10 -19.80
C ILE A 11 -12.92 82.64 -19.74
N LEU A 12 -12.37 83.23 -18.67
CA LEU A 12 -10.99 83.78 -18.56
C LEU A 12 -10.83 84.83 -17.45
N PHE A 13 -9.59 84.88 -16.94
CA PHE A 13 -8.92 85.81 -16.03
C PHE A 13 -9.24 85.71 -14.53
N LEU A 14 -8.32 85.93 -13.58
CA LEU A 14 -6.87 85.69 -13.36
C LEU A 14 -6.63 86.25 -11.93
N SER A 15 -5.61 85.74 -11.24
CA SER A 15 -4.97 86.29 -10.04
C SER A 15 -5.67 86.04 -8.70
N THR A 16 -5.03 85.27 -7.82
CA THR A 16 -4.07 85.82 -6.84
C THR A 16 -3.28 84.70 -6.17
N ILE A 17 -2.02 85.03 -5.90
CA ILE A 17 -0.95 84.20 -5.35
C ILE A 17 -1.33 83.66 -3.96
N VAL A 18 -1.16 82.35 -3.74
CA VAL A 18 -0.96 81.77 -2.41
C VAL A 18 0.26 80.86 -2.46
N THR A 19 1.17 81.17 -1.55
CA THR A 19 2.49 80.62 -1.30
C THR A 19 2.59 79.10 -1.39
N SER A 20 3.55 78.63 -2.19
CA SER A 20 4.00 77.25 -2.26
C SER A 20 4.61 76.80 -0.94
N SER A 21 3.89 76.00 -0.16
CA SER A 21 4.53 75.07 0.75
C SER A 21 5.11 73.94 -0.10
N MET A 22 6.44 73.93 -0.28
CA MET A 22 7.15 72.73 -0.73
C MET A 22 6.97 71.65 0.34
N SER A 23 5.91 70.86 0.23
CA SER A 23 5.88 69.53 0.80
C SER A 23 6.78 68.66 -0.07
N THR A 24 8.01 68.47 0.39
CA THR A 24 8.89 67.39 -0.07
C THR A 24 8.17 66.07 0.19
N TYR A 25 7.42 65.59 -0.79
CA TYR A 25 7.01 64.19 -0.84
C TYR A 25 8.29 63.39 -1.06
N VAL A 26 8.85 62.90 0.04
CA VAL A 26 9.78 61.77 -0.01
C VAL A 26 8.94 60.61 -0.51
N PHE A 27 8.90 60.39 -1.82
CA PHE A 27 8.53 59.09 -2.37
C PHE A 27 9.60 58.13 -1.87
N SER A 28 9.37 57.49 -0.72
CA SER A 28 10.12 56.28 -0.41
C SER A 28 9.73 55.29 -1.50
N CYS A 29 10.61 55.06 -2.46
CA CYS A 29 10.56 53.88 -3.31
C CYS A 29 10.75 52.67 -2.40
N VAL A 30 9.68 52.23 -1.73
CA VAL A 30 9.65 50.91 -1.12
C VAL A 30 9.46 49.97 -2.29
N ASP A 31 10.55 49.29 -2.67
CA ASP A 31 10.47 48.21 -3.64
C ASP A 31 9.38 47.23 -3.19
N LYS A 32 8.30 47.15 -3.97
CA LYS A 32 7.20 46.21 -3.67
C LYS A 32 7.76 44.80 -3.78
N VAL A 33 7.76 44.10 -2.66
CA VAL A 33 8.04 42.66 -2.61
C VAL A 33 6.75 41.86 -2.73
N PHE A 34 6.80 40.76 -3.46
CA PHE A 34 5.68 39.86 -3.80
C PHE A 34 5.97 38.44 -3.30
N GLY A 35 4.97 37.58 -3.21
CA GLY A 35 5.14 36.17 -2.79
C GLY A 35 4.77 35.92 -1.33
N THR A 36 5.13 34.74 -0.83
CA THR A 36 4.66 34.19 0.43
C THR A 36 5.62 34.47 1.59
N ASP A 37 5.08 34.83 2.75
CA ASP A 37 5.82 34.95 4.00
C ASP A 37 5.64 33.70 4.86
N ILE A 38 6.44 32.65 4.61
CA ILE A 38 6.27 31.37 5.31
C ILE A 38 6.56 31.46 6.82
N SER A 39 7.34 32.46 7.25
CA SER A 39 7.65 32.70 8.67
C SER A 39 6.41 33.11 9.48
N SER A 40 5.43 33.72 8.80
CA SER A 40 4.22 34.27 9.40
C SER A 40 3.07 33.27 9.57
N PHE A 41 3.21 32.04 9.06
CA PHE A 41 2.13 31.07 9.12
C PHE A 41 1.76 30.70 10.55
N ALA A 42 0.46 30.61 10.81
CA ALA A 42 -0.07 30.01 12.03
C ALA A 42 0.26 28.53 12.11
N ASN A 43 0.16 27.95 13.31
CA ASN A 43 0.39 26.53 13.54
C ASN A 43 -0.46 25.66 12.61
N TYR A 44 0.10 24.51 12.25
CA TYR A 44 -0.66 23.46 11.60
C TYR A 44 -1.57 22.77 12.63
N ASP A 45 -2.79 22.49 12.23
CA ASP A 45 -3.77 21.77 13.04
C ASP A 45 -3.86 20.32 12.56
N TRP A 46 -3.41 19.40 13.41
CA TRP A 46 -3.40 17.97 13.12
C TRP A 46 -4.78 17.30 13.29
N ILE A 47 -5.78 17.98 13.87
CA ILE A 47 -7.08 17.38 14.22
C ILE A 47 -7.77 16.75 13.00
N LYS A 48 -7.59 17.30 11.80
CA LYS A 48 -8.19 16.72 10.58
C LYS A 48 -7.60 15.36 10.20
N GLU A 49 -6.29 15.18 10.40
CA GLU A 49 -5.55 13.97 10.01
C GLU A 49 -5.52 12.93 11.14
N GLU A 50 -5.48 13.40 12.38
CA GLU A 50 -5.36 12.59 13.59
C GLU A 50 -6.37 13.02 14.67
N PRO A 51 -7.68 12.89 14.40
CA PRO A 51 -8.73 13.46 15.24
C PRO A 51 -8.80 12.89 16.66
N TYR A 52 -8.21 11.72 16.91
CA TYR A 52 -8.28 11.04 18.21
C TYR A 52 -6.97 11.09 19.00
N PHE A 53 -5.91 11.66 18.42
CA PHE A 53 -4.64 11.79 19.11
C PHE A 53 -4.60 13.10 19.89
N LYS A 54 -4.84 13.01 21.20
CA LYS A 54 -4.90 14.17 22.11
C LYS A 54 -3.53 14.71 22.55
N GLY A 55 -2.45 14.03 22.16
CA GLY A 55 -1.09 14.30 22.64
C GLY A 55 -0.47 13.09 23.31
N TYR A 56 0.84 13.13 23.52
CA TYR A 56 1.59 12.01 24.08
C TYR A 56 1.32 11.80 25.57
N GLU A 57 0.79 12.81 26.27
CA GLU A 57 0.51 12.75 27.72
C GLU A 57 -0.56 11.70 28.08
N GLU A 58 -1.45 11.37 27.14
CA GLU A 58 -2.51 10.36 27.31
C GLU A 58 -2.04 8.93 26.99
N VAL A 59 -0.87 8.79 26.33
CA VAL A 59 -0.30 7.49 25.96
C VAL A 59 0.23 6.80 27.22
N SER A 60 -0.19 5.56 27.45
CA SER A 60 0.22 4.84 28.65
C SER A 60 1.75 4.60 28.66
N PRO A 61 2.46 4.94 29.73
CA PRO A 61 3.91 4.81 29.76
C PRO A 61 4.37 3.40 30.17
N ILE A 62 5.56 3.00 29.73
CA ILE A 62 6.24 1.76 30.14
C ILE A 62 7.40 2.07 31.10
N LYS A 63 7.88 1.05 31.83
CA LYS A 63 9.07 1.20 32.68
C LYS A 63 10.30 1.50 31.83
N ALA A 64 11.15 2.42 32.29
CA ALA A 64 12.44 2.68 31.67
C ALA A 64 13.38 1.48 31.84
N PRO A 65 14.28 1.21 30.87
CA PRO A 65 15.32 0.20 31.01
C PRO A 65 16.23 0.53 32.20
N VAL A 66 16.53 -0.48 33.02
CA VAL A 66 17.33 -0.30 34.25
C VAL A 66 18.84 -0.42 33.96
N GLN A 67 19.22 -1.10 32.88
CA GLN A 67 20.60 -1.36 32.47
C GLN A 67 20.74 -1.26 30.94
N ASN A 68 21.98 -1.20 30.44
CA ASN A 68 22.32 -1.26 29.00
C ASN A 68 21.74 -0.14 28.12
N VAL A 69 21.65 1.08 28.67
CA VAL A 69 21.33 2.29 27.89
C VAL A 69 22.62 2.98 27.47
N GLN A 70 22.90 2.97 26.17
CA GLN A 70 24.03 3.71 25.61
C GLN A 70 23.67 5.20 25.46
N LYS A 71 24.45 6.08 26.10
CA LYS A 71 24.33 7.53 25.88
C LYS A 71 25.05 7.91 24.59
N ILE A 72 24.36 8.68 23.75
CA ILE A 72 24.87 9.17 22.47
C ILE A 72 24.84 10.70 22.48
N GLU A 73 25.93 11.29 22.01
CA GLU A 73 26.00 12.73 21.78
C GLU A 73 25.25 13.12 20.50
N SER A 74 24.49 14.21 20.59
CA SER A 74 23.84 14.88 19.46
C SER A 74 24.59 16.16 19.13
N ASN A 75 24.49 16.62 17.88
CA ASN A 75 24.96 17.96 17.52
C ASN A 75 24.07 19.05 18.12
N THR A 76 24.66 20.21 18.40
CA THR A 76 23.90 21.42 18.79
C THR A 76 23.25 22.06 17.56
N ILE A 77 21.97 22.38 17.66
CA ILE A 77 21.23 23.17 16.66
C ILE A 77 20.39 24.24 17.36
N LEU A 78 20.27 25.42 16.74
CA LEU A 78 19.40 26.48 17.27
C LEU A 78 17.93 26.18 16.92
N PRO A 79 17.01 26.29 17.89
CA PRO A 79 15.58 26.24 17.61
C PRO A 79 15.14 27.35 16.66
N ASN A 80 14.29 27.01 15.69
CA ASN A 80 13.64 27.98 14.79
C ASN A 80 12.12 27.99 15.02
N SER A 81 11.46 29.08 14.62
CA SER A 81 9.98 29.20 14.69
C SER A 81 9.26 28.64 13.45
N TYR A 82 10.01 28.32 12.40
CA TYR A 82 9.55 27.70 11.16
C TYR A 82 10.72 26.99 10.46
N PHE A 83 10.38 26.08 9.54
CA PHE A 83 11.28 25.34 8.68
C PHE A 83 11.43 26.11 7.35
N ASP A 84 12.64 26.58 7.04
CA ASP A 84 12.89 27.47 5.91
C ASP A 84 13.04 26.70 4.58
N LEU A 85 11.92 26.54 3.89
CA LEU A 85 11.81 25.89 2.57
C LEU A 85 12.48 26.67 1.44
N SER A 86 12.97 27.90 1.68
CA SER A 86 13.63 28.70 0.64
C SER A 86 15.13 28.42 0.50
N THR A 87 15.69 27.63 1.42
CA THR A 87 17.14 27.35 1.51
C THR A 87 17.57 26.06 0.83
N GLN A 88 16.70 25.04 0.81
CA GLN A 88 16.96 23.74 0.20
C GLN A 88 15.66 23.15 -0.36
N SER A 89 15.76 22.36 -1.42
CA SER A 89 14.61 21.66 -2.02
C SER A 89 14.06 20.60 -1.06
N THR A 90 12.75 20.41 -1.12
CA THR A 90 12.04 19.27 -0.51
C THR A 90 11.14 18.61 -1.55
N ALA A 91 11.53 18.62 -2.83
CA ALA A 91 10.67 18.36 -3.99
C ALA A 91 9.50 19.35 -4.12
N PHE A 92 8.62 19.12 -5.11
CA PHE A 92 7.44 19.97 -5.34
C PHE A 92 6.50 19.97 -4.13
N LYS A 93 5.87 21.12 -3.86
CA LYS A 93 4.91 21.31 -2.77
C LYS A 93 3.72 22.17 -3.21
N THR A 94 2.52 21.74 -2.85
CA THR A 94 1.31 22.57 -2.94
C THR A 94 1.32 23.67 -1.86
N LYS A 95 0.47 24.68 -2.01
CA LYS A 95 0.34 25.76 -1.02
C LYS A 95 0.00 25.26 0.40
N LEU A 96 -0.84 24.23 0.51
CA LEU A 96 -1.21 23.65 1.81
C LEU A 96 -0.02 22.92 2.45
N GLU A 97 0.77 22.21 1.64
CA GLU A 97 1.97 21.51 2.10
C GLU A 97 3.07 22.45 2.53
N ILE A 98 3.26 23.57 1.81
CA ILE A 98 4.18 24.63 2.22
C ILE A 98 3.80 25.12 3.62
N LYS A 99 2.51 25.33 3.91
CA LYS A 99 2.05 25.70 5.25
C LYS A 99 2.34 24.59 6.27
N LYS A 100 1.98 23.34 5.99
CA LYS A 100 2.20 22.19 6.88
C LYS A 100 3.68 22.01 7.20
N GLN A 101 4.52 21.92 6.19
CA GLN A 101 5.94 21.63 6.33
C GLN A 101 6.71 22.81 6.92
N ALA A 102 6.45 24.06 6.51
CA ALA A 102 7.11 25.22 7.10
C ALA A 102 6.81 25.37 8.60
N THR A 103 5.62 24.97 9.06
CA THR A 103 5.22 25.18 10.48
C THR A 103 5.56 24.01 11.39
N THR A 104 5.77 22.82 10.83
CA THR A 104 5.96 21.58 11.61
C THR A 104 7.30 20.91 11.34
N GLY A 105 7.95 21.22 10.22
CA GLY A 105 9.08 20.46 9.69
C GLY A 105 8.74 19.01 9.39
N VAL A 106 7.50 18.62 9.10
CA VAL A 106 7.20 17.21 8.76
C VAL A 106 7.78 16.84 7.38
N PRO A 107 8.50 15.70 7.23
CA PRO A 107 8.84 15.18 5.91
C PRO A 107 7.59 14.71 5.17
N LEU A 108 7.45 15.03 3.89
CA LEU A 108 6.29 14.64 3.09
C LEU A 108 6.66 13.59 2.04
N ASN A 109 5.66 12.89 1.53
CA ASN A 109 5.86 11.96 0.42
C ASN A 109 6.33 12.74 -0.83
N SER A 110 7.30 12.18 -1.57
CA SER A 110 7.85 12.83 -2.77
C SER A 110 6.84 12.83 -3.92
N LYS A 111 6.79 13.94 -4.66
CA LYS A 111 6.00 14.13 -5.89
C LYS A 111 6.53 15.34 -6.66
N PHE A 112 6.21 15.41 -7.96
CA PHE A 112 6.78 16.42 -8.84
C PHE A 112 5.78 16.94 -9.87
N LEU A 113 5.90 18.23 -10.17
CA LEU A 113 5.47 18.80 -11.44
C LEU A 113 6.70 19.00 -12.33
N PRO A 114 6.58 18.92 -13.67
CA PRO A 114 7.73 19.10 -14.54
C PRO A 114 8.45 20.43 -14.32
N ASN A 115 7.70 21.51 -14.14
CA ASN A 115 8.22 22.87 -13.94
C ASN A 115 8.45 23.23 -12.45
N GLY A 116 8.15 22.33 -11.52
CA GLY A 116 8.33 22.59 -10.08
C GLY A 116 7.44 23.69 -9.51
N ASN A 117 7.97 24.39 -8.50
CA ASN A 117 7.35 25.51 -7.81
C ASN A 117 7.85 26.86 -8.34
N TYR A 118 7.20 27.95 -7.97
CA TYR A 118 7.81 29.27 -8.06
C TYR A 118 8.62 29.60 -6.81
N VAL A 119 9.72 30.33 -6.95
CA VAL A 119 10.52 30.84 -5.82
C VAL A 119 9.65 31.72 -4.90
N SER A 120 8.69 32.43 -5.47
CA SER A 120 7.71 33.27 -4.75
C SER A 120 6.74 32.47 -3.87
N ASP A 121 6.63 31.15 -4.06
CA ASP A 121 5.84 30.27 -3.19
C ASP A 121 6.46 30.14 -1.79
N PHE A 122 7.79 30.28 -1.68
CA PHE A 122 8.53 30.03 -0.44
C PHE A 122 9.04 31.30 0.26
N LYS A 123 9.19 32.41 -0.48
CA LYS A 123 9.69 33.68 0.08
C LYS A 123 9.15 34.89 -0.66
N LYS A 124 9.30 36.05 -0.01
CA LYS A 124 9.11 37.35 -0.65
C LYS A 124 10.24 37.63 -1.66
N VAL A 125 9.88 38.08 -2.85
CA VAL A 125 10.78 38.36 -3.98
C VAL A 125 10.45 39.68 -4.67
N LYS A 126 11.36 40.18 -5.52
CA LYS A 126 11.07 41.32 -6.41
C LYS A 126 10.14 40.90 -7.55
N ARG A 127 9.52 41.88 -8.21
CA ARG A 127 8.57 41.63 -9.32
C ARG A 127 9.18 40.78 -10.45
N GLU A 128 10.45 41.04 -10.78
CA GLU A 128 11.17 40.34 -11.85
C GLU A 128 11.40 38.85 -11.56
N ASP A 129 11.48 38.48 -10.28
CA ASP A 129 11.73 37.11 -9.84
C ASP A 129 10.45 36.32 -9.55
N PHE A 130 9.27 36.93 -9.71
CA PHE A 130 8.00 36.35 -9.24
C PHE A 130 7.69 34.98 -9.87
N TYR A 131 8.07 34.81 -11.14
CA TYR A 131 7.86 33.59 -11.92
C TYR A 131 9.12 32.73 -12.05
N ASN A 132 10.19 33.00 -11.29
CA ASN A 132 11.36 32.13 -11.29
C ASN A 132 10.98 30.76 -10.74
N GLU A 133 11.33 29.71 -11.48
CA GLU A 133 11.01 28.33 -11.14
C GLU A 133 12.10 27.71 -10.23
N THR A 134 11.69 26.80 -9.36
CA THR A 134 12.56 25.99 -8.50
C THR A 134 11.93 24.61 -8.28
N ASN A 135 12.67 23.62 -7.77
CA ASN A 135 12.17 22.25 -7.58
C ASN A 135 11.63 21.59 -8.87
N LYS A 136 12.17 21.96 -10.04
CA LYS A 136 11.82 21.31 -11.32
C LYS A 136 12.20 19.83 -11.26
N LEU A 137 11.40 18.98 -11.92
CA LEU A 137 11.66 17.54 -11.97
C LEU A 137 13.09 17.25 -12.44
N VAL A 138 13.49 17.84 -13.56
CA VAL A 138 14.78 17.59 -14.22
C VAL A 138 16.01 18.10 -13.44
N ASP A 139 15.80 18.89 -12.38
CA ASP A 139 16.87 19.39 -11.50
C ASP A 139 16.99 18.54 -10.22
N TRP A 140 16.12 17.53 -10.03
CA TRP A 140 16.13 16.72 -8.82
C TRP A 140 17.37 15.83 -8.75
N THR A 141 17.98 15.80 -7.57
CA THR A 141 18.95 14.79 -7.15
C THR A 141 18.71 14.45 -5.69
N SER A 142 19.11 13.26 -5.28
CA SER A 142 19.00 12.83 -3.87
C SER A 142 19.73 13.71 -2.85
N LEU A 143 20.74 14.47 -3.29
CA LEU A 143 21.51 15.40 -2.45
C LEU A 143 20.84 16.77 -2.31
N ALA A 144 20.11 17.20 -3.34
CA ALA A 144 19.42 18.49 -3.35
C ALA A 144 18.10 18.44 -2.56
N ASP A 145 17.41 17.29 -2.56
CA ASP A 145 16.13 17.08 -1.87
C ASP A 145 16.32 16.59 -0.42
N LEU A 146 16.01 17.46 0.53
CA LEU A 146 16.17 17.20 1.96
C LEU A 146 15.23 16.10 2.48
N ASP A 147 14.07 15.90 1.85
CA ASP A 147 13.10 14.87 2.23
C ASP A 147 13.43 13.51 1.60
N ALA A 148 14.32 13.44 0.60
CA ALA A 148 14.63 12.21 -0.13
C ALA A 148 15.03 11.04 0.79
N LYS A 149 15.82 11.30 1.84
CA LYS A 149 16.24 10.27 2.81
C LYS A 149 15.11 9.72 3.69
N TYR A 150 14.00 10.44 3.81
CA TYR A 150 12.79 9.98 4.51
C TYR A 150 11.90 9.15 3.58
N ASN A 151 12.02 9.35 2.26
CA ASN A 151 11.28 8.62 1.24
C ASN A 151 12.02 7.37 0.70
N LYS A 152 13.28 7.17 1.09
CA LYS A 152 14.07 6.00 0.71
C LYS A 152 13.66 4.74 1.47
N SER A 153 13.31 3.69 0.73
CA SER A 153 13.04 2.35 1.28
C SER A 153 14.31 1.69 1.81
N LYS A 154 14.18 0.95 2.93
CA LYS A 154 15.22 0.02 3.41
C LYS A 154 15.03 -1.39 2.84
N ILE A 155 13.80 -1.83 2.61
CA ILE A 155 13.50 -3.22 2.25
C ILE A 155 13.75 -3.43 0.75
N LYS A 156 14.70 -4.30 0.43
CA LYS A 156 14.95 -4.80 -0.92
C LYS A 156 13.86 -5.80 -1.30
N LEU A 157 13.47 -5.82 -2.59
CA LEU A 157 12.51 -6.78 -3.15
C LEU A 157 12.92 -8.21 -2.77
N GLN A 158 12.03 -8.92 -2.08
CA GLN A 158 12.26 -10.31 -1.67
C GLN A 158 12.14 -11.26 -2.86
N ASP A 159 12.99 -12.28 -2.87
CA ASP A 159 12.81 -13.42 -3.77
C ASP A 159 11.52 -14.17 -3.40
N THR A 160 10.74 -14.53 -4.43
CA THR A 160 9.51 -15.30 -4.27
C THR A 160 9.43 -16.40 -5.31
N GLU A 161 8.76 -17.48 -4.95
CA GLU A 161 8.27 -18.49 -5.89
C GLU A 161 6.75 -18.60 -5.77
N LYS A 162 6.09 -19.22 -6.76
CA LYS A 162 4.72 -19.69 -6.55
C LYS A 162 4.72 -20.78 -5.46
N THR A 163 3.62 -20.86 -4.71
CA THR A 163 3.41 -21.94 -3.73
C THR A 163 3.59 -23.30 -4.38
N MET A 164 4.06 -24.29 -3.62
CA MET A 164 4.34 -25.62 -4.18
C MET A 164 3.09 -26.29 -4.76
N LEU A 165 1.93 -26.05 -4.15
CA LEU A 165 0.64 -26.58 -4.56
C LEU A 165 -0.32 -25.41 -4.80
N ALA A 166 -1.05 -25.49 -5.91
CA ALA A 166 -2.19 -24.63 -6.15
C ALA A 166 -3.30 -24.91 -5.12
N TRP A 167 -4.04 -23.88 -4.71
CA TRP A 167 -5.21 -24.02 -3.85
C TRP A 167 -6.41 -24.55 -4.65
N THR A 168 -6.59 -24.11 -5.89
CA THR A 168 -7.62 -24.62 -6.80
C THR A 168 -7.01 -25.05 -8.12
N LYS A 169 -7.68 -25.95 -8.84
CA LYS A 169 -7.20 -26.45 -10.13
C LYS A 169 -7.20 -25.40 -11.26
N TYR A 170 -7.79 -24.24 -11.01
CA TYR A 170 -7.98 -23.15 -11.99
C TYR A 170 -6.88 -22.10 -11.94
N GLN A 171 -6.05 -22.12 -10.90
CA GLN A 171 -4.93 -21.22 -10.77
C GLN A 171 -3.86 -21.50 -11.83
N ASP A 172 -3.35 -20.44 -12.43
CA ASP A 172 -2.24 -20.49 -13.38
C ASP A 172 -1.00 -19.77 -12.79
N PRO A 173 0.15 -20.45 -12.66
CA PRO A 173 1.38 -19.85 -12.15
C PRO A 173 1.96 -18.75 -13.04
N GLN A 174 1.62 -18.67 -14.33
CA GLN A 174 2.11 -17.65 -15.26
C GLN A 174 1.30 -16.37 -15.23
N THR A 175 0.02 -16.45 -14.84
CA THR A 175 -0.87 -15.28 -14.75
C THR A 175 -0.36 -14.35 -13.65
N LYS A 176 -0.15 -13.08 -14.03
CA LYS A 176 0.21 -12.02 -13.10
C LYS A 176 -0.98 -11.17 -12.73
N GLU A 177 -0.93 -10.59 -11.55
CA GLU A 177 -1.87 -9.56 -11.09
C GLU A 177 -1.17 -8.22 -10.96
N LEU A 178 -1.80 -7.19 -11.53
CA LEU A 178 -1.39 -5.80 -11.36
C LEU A 178 -2.49 -5.02 -10.63
N ASN A 179 -2.20 -4.59 -9.42
CA ASN A 179 -3.11 -3.84 -8.56
C ASN A 179 -2.87 -2.34 -8.71
N MET A 180 -3.92 -1.56 -8.97
CA MET A 180 -3.87 -0.10 -9.04
C MET A 180 -4.80 0.49 -7.97
N SER A 181 -4.23 0.71 -6.78
CA SER A 181 -4.95 1.17 -5.60
C SER A 181 -4.45 2.56 -5.17
N THR A 182 -5.37 3.46 -4.81
CA THR A 182 -5.04 4.69 -4.10
C THR A 182 -4.84 4.38 -2.62
N ILE A 183 -3.69 3.79 -2.29
CA ILE A 183 -3.29 3.53 -0.91
C ILE A 183 -3.08 4.86 -0.16
N MET A 184 -2.59 5.89 -0.87
CA MET A 184 -2.63 7.26 -0.39
C MET A 184 -3.93 7.91 -0.87
N GLU A 185 -4.76 8.40 0.06
CA GLU A 185 -6.06 9.03 -0.28
C GLU A 185 -5.92 10.33 -1.09
N SER A 186 -4.81 11.04 -0.92
CA SER A 186 -4.44 12.21 -1.71
C SER A 186 -2.92 12.33 -1.70
N THR A 187 -2.34 12.90 -2.76
CA THR A 187 -0.92 13.23 -2.72
C THR A 187 -0.66 14.52 -1.96
N SER A 188 -1.68 15.37 -1.78
CA SER A 188 -1.63 16.57 -0.96
C SER A 188 -1.55 16.22 0.53
N LEU A 189 -0.60 16.86 1.22
CA LEU A 189 -0.38 16.75 2.67
C LEU A 189 0.11 15.37 3.16
N SER A 190 0.21 14.37 2.30
CA SER A 190 0.54 13.00 2.72
C SER A 190 1.95 12.89 3.32
N ASN A 191 2.02 12.26 4.49
CA ASN A 191 3.23 11.96 5.25
C ASN A 191 3.25 10.51 5.74
N SER A 192 2.70 9.58 4.95
CA SER A 192 2.68 8.14 5.28
C SER A 192 4.08 7.54 5.41
N ASN A 193 5.10 8.17 4.82
CA ASN A 193 6.52 7.80 4.94
C ASN A 193 7.03 7.79 6.40
N ILE A 194 6.42 8.56 7.31
CA ILE A 194 6.75 8.63 8.74
C ILE A 194 5.65 8.07 9.67
N GLY A 195 4.52 7.62 9.11
CA GLY A 195 3.33 7.18 9.84
C GLY A 195 2.46 8.30 10.43
N ASN A 196 1.29 7.93 10.93
CA ASN A 196 0.26 8.81 11.50
C ASN A 196 -0.22 8.32 12.87
N LYS A 197 -0.84 9.18 13.67
CA LYS A 197 -1.54 8.82 14.92
C LYS A 197 -3.04 8.57 14.73
N ARG A 198 -3.34 7.68 13.78
CA ARG A 198 -4.70 7.24 13.45
C ARG A 198 -4.69 5.74 13.15
N VAL A 199 -5.77 5.02 13.43
CA VAL A 199 -5.82 3.57 13.18
C VAL A 199 -6.27 3.27 11.75
N TYR A 200 -7.27 4.00 11.25
CA TYR A 200 -7.79 3.80 9.90
C TYR A 200 -6.92 4.51 8.86
N GLU A 201 -6.21 3.71 8.07
CA GLU A 201 -5.44 4.15 6.90
C GLU A 201 -5.58 3.08 5.82
N ARG A 202 -5.75 3.52 4.57
CA ARG A 202 -5.81 2.61 3.42
C ARG A 202 -4.53 1.78 3.33
N SER A 203 -4.68 0.51 3.00
CA SER A 203 -3.60 -0.45 2.86
C SER A 203 -3.99 -1.55 1.89
N PHE A 204 -3.09 -2.49 1.69
CA PHE A 204 -3.34 -3.71 0.92
C PHE A 204 -2.68 -4.87 1.66
N ASN A 205 -3.35 -6.02 1.74
CA ASN A 205 -2.86 -7.17 2.50
C ASN A 205 -2.87 -8.50 1.74
N ASN A 206 -3.45 -8.56 0.53
CA ASN A 206 -3.50 -9.76 -0.31
C ASN A 206 -2.33 -9.89 -1.30
N TYR A 207 -1.11 -9.56 -0.83
CA TYR A 207 0.12 -9.59 -1.65
C TYR A 207 0.49 -10.97 -2.20
N GLN A 208 -0.01 -12.05 -1.61
CA GLN A 208 0.23 -13.39 -2.13
C GLN A 208 -0.33 -13.58 -3.55
N TYR A 209 -1.35 -12.80 -3.95
CA TYR A 209 -1.89 -12.83 -5.31
C TYR A 209 -1.33 -11.71 -6.18
N ASN A 210 -0.58 -10.77 -5.60
CA ASN A 210 -0.15 -9.54 -6.28
C ASN A 210 1.28 -9.67 -6.79
N ASP A 211 1.47 -9.45 -8.08
CA ASP A 211 2.80 -9.44 -8.69
C ASP A 211 3.35 -8.02 -8.83
N ILE A 212 2.46 -7.07 -9.15
CA ILE A 212 2.78 -5.67 -9.38
C ILE A 212 1.78 -4.77 -8.67
N LEU A 213 2.27 -3.79 -7.92
CA LEU A 213 1.47 -2.72 -7.35
C LEU A 213 1.83 -1.40 -8.03
N VAL A 214 0.85 -0.69 -8.55
CA VAL A 214 1.00 0.71 -8.97
C VAL A 214 0.57 1.60 -7.81
N SER A 215 1.47 2.47 -7.34
CA SER A 215 1.11 3.51 -6.37
C SER A 215 0.28 4.59 -7.07
N TRP A 216 -0.99 4.26 -7.35
CA TRP A 216 -1.89 5.11 -8.12
C TRP A 216 -2.14 6.44 -7.41
N ALA A 217 -1.78 7.53 -8.07
CA ALA A 217 -1.78 8.87 -7.50
C ALA A 217 -1.51 9.92 -8.58
N GLY A 218 -1.75 11.19 -8.25
CA GLY A 218 -1.32 12.33 -9.03
C GLY A 218 -2.47 13.07 -9.69
N ALA A 219 -2.28 14.38 -9.82
CA ALA A 219 -3.17 15.32 -10.48
C ALA A 219 -2.39 16.60 -10.78
N ILE A 220 -2.82 17.41 -11.74
CA ILE A 220 -2.06 18.60 -12.16
C ILE A 220 -1.89 19.65 -11.05
N ASP A 221 -2.80 19.69 -10.10
CA ASP A 221 -2.79 20.58 -8.93
C ASP A 221 -2.05 20.00 -7.72
N GLU A 222 -1.70 18.71 -7.74
CA GLU A 222 -0.98 18.05 -6.66
C GLU A 222 0.42 17.54 -7.02
N GLY A 223 0.70 17.28 -8.30
CA GLY A 223 1.89 16.61 -8.81
C GLY A 223 1.54 15.44 -9.73
N ILE A 224 2.19 15.32 -10.90
CA ILE A 224 1.85 14.31 -11.93
C ILE A 224 2.92 13.23 -12.12
N ILE A 225 4.08 13.39 -11.47
CA ILE A 225 5.13 12.36 -11.38
C ILE A 225 5.27 12.01 -9.92
N VAL A 226 4.79 10.83 -9.55
CA VAL A 226 4.62 10.42 -8.16
C VAL A 226 5.38 9.11 -7.92
N PRO A 227 6.59 9.16 -7.34
CA PRO A 227 7.22 7.94 -6.84
C PRO A 227 6.36 7.33 -5.73
N PRO A 228 6.40 6.00 -5.52
CA PRO A 228 5.65 5.38 -4.43
C PRO A 228 6.14 5.89 -3.08
N ALA A 229 5.23 6.04 -2.12
CA ALA A 229 5.64 6.33 -0.77
C ALA A 229 6.43 5.16 -0.18
N LYS A 230 7.48 5.49 0.59
CA LYS A 230 8.38 4.53 1.23
C LYS A 230 7.65 3.36 1.91
N ASN A 231 6.60 3.67 2.67
CA ASN A 231 5.84 2.68 3.44
C ASN A 231 5.05 1.70 2.57
N GLN A 232 4.76 2.06 1.32
CA GLN A 232 4.20 1.15 0.32
C GLN A 232 5.30 0.29 -0.29
N VAL A 233 6.45 0.89 -0.62
CA VAL A 233 7.61 0.16 -1.17
C VAL A 233 8.05 -0.94 -0.23
N GLU A 234 8.23 -0.60 1.04
CA GLU A 234 8.69 -1.54 2.06
C GLU A 234 7.71 -2.71 2.23
N LYS A 235 6.41 -2.43 2.28
CA LYS A 235 5.38 -3.47 2.42
C LYS A 235 5.29 -4.36 1.18
N ALA A 236 5.34 -3.80 -0.02
CA ALA A 236 5.33 -4.56 -1.28
C ALA A 236 6.58 -5.46 -1.37
N HIS A 237 7.76 -4.88 -1.18
CA HIS A 237 9.03 -5.60 -1.26
C HIS A 237 9.16 -6.70 -0.21
N LEU A 238 8.65 -6.48 1.01
CA LEU A 238 8.63 -7.51 2.05
C LEU A 238 7.84 -8.75 1.62
N ASN A 239 6.82 -8.58 0.78
CA ASN A 239 6.02 -9.66 0.20
C ASN A 239 6.51 -10.09 -1.20
N GLY A 240 7.66 -9.59 -1.67
CA GLY A 240 8.21 -9.88 -3.00
C GLY A 240 7.35 -9.37 -4.17
N THR A 241 6.56 -8.34 -3.91
CA THR A 241 5.75 -7.64 -4.91
C THR A 241 6.51 -6.46 -5.45
N LYS A 242 6.53 -6.29 -6.78
CA LYS A 242 7.12 -5.11 -7.42
C LYS A 242 6.20 -3.92 -7.26
N ILE A 243 6.76 -2.73 -7.11
CA ILE A 243 6.00 -1.49 -6.97
C ILE A 243 6.47 -0.41 -7.93
N LEU A 244 5.52 0.21 -8.62
CA LEU A 244 5.76 1.21 -9.65
C LEU A 244 5.31 2.59 -9.19
N GLY A 245 6.12 3.60 -9.48
CA GLY A 245 5.69 5.00 -9.45
C GLY A 245 4.70 5.30 -10.57
N ASN A 246 3.97 6.41 -10.45
CA ASN A 246 2.98 6.83 -11.44
C ASN A 246 3.43 8.08 -12.20
N ILE A 247 3.35 8.05 -13.53
CA ILE A 247 3.46 9.20 -14.42
C ILE A 247 2.08 9.41 -15.03
N PHE A 248 1.37 10.44 -14.60
CA PHE A 248 -0.01 10.68 -15.02
C PHE A 248 -0.16 11.93 -15.88
N LEU A 249 -0.15 11.73 -17.20
CA LEU A 249 -0.32 12.83 -18.13
C LEU A 249 -1.83 13.05 -18.40
N ASP A 250 -2.52 13.77 -17.52
CA ASP A 250 -3.98 13.92 -17.58
C ASP A 250 -4.47 15.14 -18.40
N GLY A 251 -4.73 14.94 -19.68
CA GLY A 251 -5.29 15.97 -20.56
C GLY A 251 -6.76 16.32 -20.29
N TYR A 252 -7.52 15.47 -19.58
CA TYR A 252 -8.94 15.75 -19.26
C TYR A 252 -9.07 16.82 -18.18
N HIS A 253 -8.15 16.81 -17.21
CA HIS A 253 -8.24 17.64 -16.01
C HIS A 253 -7.19 18.75 -15.96
N GLY A 254 -6.83 19.31 -17.13
CA GLY A 254 -6.16 20.61 -17.21
C GLY A 254 -4.65 20.57 -17.46
N LEU A 255 -4.06 19.42 -17.84
CA LEU A 255 -2.69 19.39 -18.36
C LEU A 255 -2.57 20.23 -19.64
N THR A 256 -1.58 21.11 -19.69
CA THR A 256 -1.28 21.94 -20.87
C THR A 256 0.13 21.72 -21.37
N LYS A 257 0.41 22.14 -22.61
CA LYS A 257 1.76 22.16 -23.18
C LYS A 257 2.76 22.93 -22.30
N GLN A 258 2.31 24.03 -21.68
CA GLN A 258 3.17 24.81 -20.78
C GLN A 258 3.55 24.03 -19.53
N ASN A 259 2.64 23.22 -18.98
CA ASN A 259 2.93 22.36 -17.82
C ASN A 259 4.00 21.32 -18.14
N LEU A 260 4.09 20.86 -19.40
CA LEU A 260 5.05 19.86 -19.85
C LEU A 260 6.41 20.43 -20.27
N LYS A 261 6.63 21.76 -20.23
CA LYS A 261 7.88 22.38 -20.69
C LYS A 261 9.12 21.69 -20.11
N GLY A 262 9.23 21.58 -18.78
CA GLY A 262 10.36 20.91 -18.12
C GLY A 262 10.42 19.40 -18.36
N PHE A 263 9.30 18.75 -18.69
CA PHE A 263 9.24 17.32 -19.03
C PHE A 263 9.89 17.05 -20.39
N LEU A 264 9.78 18.02 -21.29
CA LEU A 264 10.26 17.96 -22.67
C LEU A 264 11.68 18.55 -22.83
N ASP A 265 12.32 18.96 -21.73
CA ASP A 265 13.68 19.51 -21.77
C ASP A 265 14.68 18.43 -22.24
N LYS A 266 15.51 18.82 -23.21
CA LYS A 266 16.57 18.00 -23.78
C LYS A 266 17.95 18.46 -23.31
N ASP A 267 18.90 17.54 -23.24
CA ASP A 267 20.31 17.86 -23.07
C ASP A 267 20.97 18.31 -24.39
N ASP A 268 22.26 18.65 -24.33
CA ASP A 268 23.03 19.12 -25.50
C ASP A 268 23.20 18.04 -26.58
N MET A 269 22.94 16.77 -26.26
CA MET A 269 22.95 15.64 -27.19
C MET A 269 21.56 15.35 -27.79
N GLY A 270 20.53 16.12 -27.41
CA GLY A 270 19.15 15.96 -27.88
C GLY A 270 18.35 14.87 -27.17
N LYS A 271 18.86 14.31 -26.07
CA LYS A 271 18.16 13.32 -25.23
C LYS A 271 17.25 14.00 -24.22
N TYR A 272 16.09 13.42 -23.93
CA TYR A 272 15.21 13.95 -22.88
C TYR A 272 15.83 13.74 -21.51
N LYS A 273 15.95 14.81 -20.71
CA LYS A 273 16.57 14.75 -19.37
C LYS A 273 15.75 13.95 -18.36
N VAL A 274 14.44 13.88 -18.58
CA VAL A 274 13.51 13.22 -17.66
C VAL A 274 13.82 11.73 -17.46
N THR A 275 14.31 11.03 -18.49
CA THR A 275 14.58 9.58 -18.39
C THR A 275 15.66 9.28 -17.35
N SER A 276 16.75 10.06 -17.35
CA SER A 276 17.84 9.92 -16.39
C SER A 276 17.38 10.16 -14.95
N VAL A 277 16.55 11.18 -14.73
CA VAL A 277 16.01 11.49 -13.39
C VAL A 277 15.03 10.41 -12.92
N LEU A 278 14.17 9.89 -13.79
CA LEU A 278 13.25 8.80 -13.44
C LEU A 278 14.00 7.53 -13.02
N ILE A 279 15.12 7.22 -13.68
CA ILE A 279 16.02 6.12 -13.31
C ILE A 279 16.71 6.40 -11.96
N GLU A 280 17.27 7.60 -11.77
CA GLU A 280 17.93 7.98 -10.51
C GLU A 280 16.96 7.88 -9.32
N MET A 281 15.74 8.39 -9.48
CA MET A 281 14.69 8.33 -8.46
C MET A 281 14.34 6.88 -8.09
N ALA A 282 14.10 6.03 -9.09
CA ALA A 282 13.74 4.63 -8.86
C ALA A 282 14.83 3.88 -8.09
N VAL A 283 16.09 4.03 -8.51
CA VAL A 283 17.23 3.39 -7.84
C VAL A 283 17.46 3.94 -6.43
N TYR A 284 17.40 5.26 -6.24
CA TYR A 284 17.70 5.86 -4.94
C TYR A 284 16.61 5.59 -3.91
N LEU A 285 15.34 5.78 -4.29
CA LEU A 285 14.18 5.56 -3.41
C LEU A 285 13.88 4.06 -3.24
N GLY A 286 14.33 3.24 -4.20
CA GLY A 286 14.35 1.78 -4.11
C GLY A 286 13.04 1.13 -4.54
N PHE A 287 12.44 1.57 -5.65
CA PHE A 287 11.25 0.96 -6.27
C PHE A 287 11.54 0.49 -7.70
N ASP A 288 10.62 -0.24 -8.32
CA ASP A 288 10.91 -1.13 -9.45
C ASP A 288 10.65 -0.55 -10.84
N GLY A 289 10.31 0.74 -10.93
CA GLY A 289 10.07 1.42 -12.21
C GLY A 289 8.79 2.24 -12.25
N TRP A 290 8.24 2.43 -13.45
CA TRP A 290 7.21 3.44 -13.69
C TRP A 290 6.03 2.90 -14.48
N PHE A 291 4.82 3.18 -13.99
CA PHE A 291 3.59 3.10 -14.75
C PHE A 291 3.34 4.45 -15.42
N TRP A 292 3.13 4.42 -16.73
CA TRP A 292 2.86 5.60 -17.54
C TRP A 292 1.40 5.60 -17.97
N ASN A 293 0.60 6.42 -17.29
CA ASN A 293 -0.76 6.74 -17.73
C ASN A 293 -0.70 7.83 -18.81
N ASN A 294 -0.72 7.41 -20.08
CA ASN A 294 -0.53 8.31 -21.22
C ASN A 294 -1.87 8.85 -21.75
N GLU A 295 -2.37 9.90 -21.13
CA GLU A 295 -3.60 10.59 -21.55
C GLU A 295 -3.41 12.08 -21.86
N PRO A 296 -2.24 12.54 -22.37
CA PRO A 296 -1.94 13.97 -22.37
C PRO A 296 -2.91 14.79 -23.23
N ASN A 297 -3.61 14.13 -24.16
CA ASN A 297 -4.57 14.71 -25.09
C ASN A 297 -6.03 14.33 -24.77
N GLY A 298 -6.29 13.74 -23.61
CA GLY A 298 -7.60 13.20 -23.23
C GLY A 298 -8.10 12.14 -24.21
N ALA A 299 -9.38 12.23 -24.60
CA ALA A 299 -10.01 11.27 -25.53
C ALA A 299 -9.54 11.42 -26.98
N SER A 300 -8.90 12.55 -27.31
CA SER A 300 -8.52 12.84 -28.69
C SER A 300 -7.26 12.06 -29.05
N PRO A 301 -7.25 11.30 -30.16
CA PRO A 301 -6.00 10.78 -30.71
C PRO A 301 -5.08 11.97 -31.03
N ASN A 302 -3.76 11.77 -30.96
CA ASN A 302 -2.69 12.76 -31.15
C ASN A 302 -3.13 14.25 -31.31
N SER A 303 -2.99 15.06 -30.25
CA SER A 303 -3.57 16.42 -30.19
C SER A 303 -2.62 17.49 -29.64
N THR A 304 -3.18 18.64 -29.21
CA THR A 304 -2.46 19.91 -29.02
C THR A 304 -1.55 20.00 -27.81
N VAL A 305 -1.68 19.10 -26.82
CA VAL A 305 -0.84 19.17 -25.61
C VAL A 305 0.57 18.67 -25.92
N VAL A 306 0.67 17.48 -26.49
CA VAL A 306 1.93 16.87 -26.94
C VAL A 306 1.66 15.85 -28.05
N ASP A 307 2.58 15.74 -29.01
CA ASP A 307 2.51 14.67 -30.00
C ASP A 307 2.71 13.31 -29.33
N THR A 308 1.84 12.33 -29.58
CA THR A 308 1.96 10.99 -28.98
C THR A 308 3.29 10.32 -29.33
N LYS A 309 3.87 10.61 -30.50
CA LYS A 309 5.21 10.14 -30.88
C LYS A 309 6.32 10.66 -29.98
N ILE A 310 6.17 11.85 -29.42
CA ILE A 310 7.14 12.40 -28.46
C ILE A 310 7.07 11.61 -27.16
N THR A 311 5.86 11.29 -26.68
CA THR A 311 5.71 10.50 -25.46
C THR A 311 6.25 9.08 -25.63
N THR A 312 6.02 8.43 -26.78
CA THR A 312 6.57 7.10 -27.05
C THR A 312 8.07 7.13 -27.31
N GLU A 313 8.63 8.20 -27.89
CA GLU A 313 10.09 8.42 -27.96
C GLU A 313 10.72 8.48 -26.56
N ILE A 314 10.10 9.18 -25.60
CA ILE A 314 10.58 9.24 -24.21
C ILE A 314 10.50 7.87 -23.55
N MET A 315 9.38 7.14 -23.70
CA MET A 315 9.23 5.78 -23.17
C MET A 315 10.31 4.85 -23.73
N LYS A 316 10.54 4.91 -25.04
CA LYS A 316 11.59 4.15 -25.72
C LYS A 316 12.97 4.51 -25.17
N GLN A 317 13.28 5.79 -25.03
CA GLN A 317 14.57 6.23 -24.49
C GLN A 317 14.76 5.73 -23.05
N LEU A 318 13.73 5.80 -22.21
CA LEU A 318 13.76 5.28 -20.84
C LEU A 318 14.04 3.76 -20.82
N LYS A 319 13.28 2.99 -21.60
CA LYS A 319 13.45 1.54 -21.74
C LYS A 319 14.83 1.16 -22.25
N ASP A 320 15.34 1.85 -23.27
CA ASP A 320 16.66 1.60 -23.85
C ASP A 320 17.79 1.95 -22.86
N GLU A 321 17.69 3.08 -22.15
CA GLU A 321 18.65 3.47 -21.11
C GLU A 321 18.69 2.47 -19.97
N ILE A 322 17.53 1.96 -19.54
CA ILE A 322 17.41 0.89 -18.55
C ILE A 322 18.13 -0.38 -19.03
N LYS A 323 17.80 -0.84 -20.24
CA LYS A 323 18.30 -2.10 -20.81
C LYS A 323 19.80 -2.06 -21.11
N LEU A 324 20.31 -0.92 -21.58
CA LEU A 324 21.72 -0.74 -21.95
C LEU A 324 22.61 -0.35 -20.77
N SER A 325 22.03 -0.06 -19.60
CA SER A 325 22.79 0.32 -18.41
C SER A 325 23.75 -0.80 -17.98
N SER A 326 24.93 -0.42 -17.49
CA SER A 326 25.86 -1.35 -16.84
C SER A 326 25.54 -1.61 -15.36
N ASN A 327 24.59 -0.86 -14.79
CA ASN A 327 24.17 -1.02 -13.40
C ASN A 327 23.06 -2.07 -13.30
N SER A 328 23.31 -3.16 -12.58
CA SER A 328 22.36 -4.26 -12.42
C SER A 328 21.08 -3.90 -11.65
N GLN A 329 21.08 -2.83 -10.85
CA GLN A 329 19.85 -2.32 -10.23
C GLN A 329 18.99 -1.56 -11.26
N VAL A 330 19.64 -0.82 -12.17
CA VAL A 330 18.94 -0.12 -13.26
C VAL A 330 18.30 -1.13 -14.20
N GLN A 331 19.01 -2.19 -14.59
CA GLN A 331 18.50 -3.25 -15.48
C GLN A 331 17.27 -4.00 -14.95
N LYS A 332 16.94 -3.86 -13.66
CA LYS A 332 15.75 -4.48 -13.03
C LYS A 332 14.51 -3.60 -13.11
N LEU A 333 14.67 -2.32 -13.45
CA LEU A 333 13.55 -1.40 -13.58
C LEU A 333 12.68 -1.80 -14.78
N GLU A 334 11.37 -1.58 -14.65
CA GLU A 334 10.40 -1.90 -15.69
C GLU A 334 9.53 -0.67 -16.04
N VAL A 335 9.16 -0.56 -17.32
CA VAL A 335 8.27 0.50 -17.82
C VAL A 335 6.94 -0.12 -18.26
N TYR A 336 5.84 0.36 -17.68
CA TYR A 336 4.48 -0.09 -17.97
C TYR A 336 3.75 1.02 -18.72
N GLY A 337 3.17 0.69 -19.87
CA GLY A 337 2.44 1.63 -20.73
C GLY A 337 0.94 1.44 -20.67
N TYR A 338 0.20 2.55 -20.69
CA TYR A 338 -1.25 2.58 -20.78
C TYR A 338 -1.69 3.83 -21.53
N LYS A 339 -2.84 3.77 -22.22
CA LYS A 339 -3.58 4.93 -22.72
C LYS A 339 -5.07 4.68 -22.59
N ASN A 340 -5.85 5.75 -22.49
CA ASN A 340 -7.30 5.66 -22.53
C ASN A 340 -7.78 5.07 -23.88
N TYR A 341 -8.81 4.22 -23.82
CA TYR A 341 -9.32 3.40 -24.93
C TYR A 341 -8.27 2.52 -25.63
N GLY A 342 -7.09 2.36 -25.02
CA GLY A 342 -5.97 1.62 -25.58
C GLY A 342 -6.23 0.13 -25.60
N ARG A 343 -6.05 -0.49 -26.76
CA ARG A 343 -6.18 -1.93 -26.94
C ARG A 343 -5.32 -2.43 -28.09
N LEU A 344 -4.85 -3.67 -27.98
CA LEU A 344 -4.13 -4.35 -29.06
C LEU A 344 -5.10 -5.08 -30.00
N SER A 345 -6.34 -5.33 -29.57
CA SER A 345 -7.37 -6.00 -30.37
C SER A 345 -8.04 -5.08 -31.41
N ALA A 346 -8.48 -5.66 -32.52
CA ALA A 346 -9.06 -4.95 -33.66
C ALA A 346 -10.48 -4.39 -33.42
N LYS A 347 -10.85 -3.31 -34.12
CA LYS A 347 -12.28 -2.90 -34.27
C LYS A 347 -13.04 -3.84 -35.23
N GLU A 348 -14.35 -3.64 -35.38
CA GLU A 348 -15.22 -4.36 -36.34
C GLU A 348 -14.70 -4.40 -37.79
N ASP A 349 -13.76 -3.51 -38.17
CA ASP A 349 -13.14 -3.43 -39.49
C ASP A 349 -11.73 -4.04 -39.60
N GLY A 350 -11.21 -4.67 -38.54
CA GLY A 350 -9.89 -5.32 -38.54
C GLY A 350 -8.70 -4.39 -38.25
N ARG A 351 -8.89 -3.16 -37.76
CA ARG A 351 -7.78 -2.22 -37.47
C ARG A 351 -7.35 -2.21 -36.00
N VAL A 352 -6.03 -2.32 -35.77
CA VAL A 352 -5.33 -2.16 -34.47
C VAL A 352 -5.26 -0.67 -34.07
N ASP A 353 -5.33 -0.36 -32.78
CA ASP A 353 -5.00 0.98 -32.27
C ASP A 353 -3.48 1.20 -32.36
N LEU A 354 -3.04 1.90 -33.40
CA LEU A 354 -1.63 2.13 -33.70
C LEU A 354 -0.90 2.87 -32.57
N GLU A 355 -1.57 3.71 -31.79
CA GLU A 355 -0.92 4.38 -30.65
C GLU A 355 -0.74 3.42 -29.47
N ALA A 356 -1.70 2.53 -29.23
CA ALA A 356 -1.57 1.48 -28.22
C ALA A 356 -0.45 0.49 -28.59
N GLU A 357 -0.38 0.09 -29.86
CA GLU A 357 0.68 -0.76 -30.38
C GLU A 357 2.06 -0.08 -30.29
N ASP A 358 2.15 1.22 -30.61
CA ASP A 358 3.40 1.97 -30.47
C ASP A 358 3.84 2.07 -29.00
N ILE A 359 2.91 2.29 -28.06
CA ILE A 359 3.22 2.24 -26.62
C ILE A 359 3.72 0.84 -26.23
N TYR A 360 2.99 -0.22 -26.58
CA TYR A 360 3.37 -1.61 -26.29
C TYR A 360 4.77 -1.97 -26.79
N ASN A 361 5.13 -1.54 -28.01
CA ASN A 361 6.46 -1.79 -28.57
C ASN A 361 7.58 -1.03 -27.82
N ASN A 362 7.27 0.13 -27.25
CA ASN A 362 8.22 1.02 -26.59
C ASN A 362 8.22 0.93 -25.05
N THR A 363 7.42 0.03 -24.45
CA THR A 363 7.42 -0.30 -23.02
C THR A 363 7.72 -1.79 -22.78
N ASP A 364 7.91 -2.20 -21.52
CA ASP A 364 8.15 -3.61 -21.17
C ASP A 364 6.84 -4.39 -21.01
N TYR A 365 5.80 -3.68 -20.58
CA TYR A 365 4.46 -4.20 -20.31
C TYR A 365 3.41 -3.21 -20.83
N PHE A 366 2.21 -3.73 -21.14
CA PHE A 366 1.08 -2.92 -21.61
C PHE A 366 -0.21 -3.30 -20.90
N ILE A 367 -0.97 -2.30 -20.49
CA ILE A 367 -2.27 -2.48 -19.86
C ILE A 367 -3.33 -2.04 -20.87
N GLN A 368 -4.21 -2.96 -21.25
CA GLN A 368 -5.38 -2.62 -22.04
C GLN A 368 -6.40 -1.89 -21.18
N ASP A 369 -7.15 -0.98 -21.78
CA ASP A 369 -8.25 -0.28 -21.10
C ASP A 369 -9.40 -1.25 -20.75
N PHE A 370 -10.41 -0.74 -20.07
CA PHE A 370 -11.62 -1.47 -19.71
C PHE A 370 -12.32 -2.05 -20.96
N TRP A 371 -13.16 -3.06 -20.78
CA TRP A 371 -13.93 -3.72 -21.84
C TRP A 371 -13.07 -4.40 -22.92
N ASN A 372 -11.85 -4.80 -22.55
CA ASN A 372 -11.00 -5.66 -23.37
C ASN A 372 -10.97 -7.07 -22.79
N PHE A 373 -10.98 -8.04 -23.70
CA PHE A 373 -11.18 -9.46 -23.39
C PHE A 373 -10.16 -10.33 -24.12
N SER A 374 -10.04 -11.57 -23.67
CA SER A 374 -8.96 -12.47 -24.10
C SER A 374 -9.10 -12.98 -25.54
N ASP A 375 -10.31 -13.01 -26.09
CA ASP A 375 -10.64 -13.44 -27.46
C ASP A 375 -9.98 -12.54 -28.51
N GLY A 376 -10.23 -11.22 -28.45
CA GLY A 376 -9.66 -10.27 -29.39
C GLY A 376 -8.14 -10.14 -29.26
N LEU A 377 -7.61 -10.32 -28.05
CA LEU A 377 -6.17 -10.29 -27.79
C LEU A 377 -5.46 -11.52 -28.36
N GLN A 378 -6.11 -12.70 -28.33
CA GLN A 378 -5.55 -13.94 -28.86
C GLN A 378 -5.28 -13.83 -30.37
N ASN A 379 -6.21 -13.24 -31.13
CA ASN A 379 -6.02 -13.00 -32.56
C ASN A 379 -4.79 -12.13 -32.83
N TYR A 380 -4.64 -11.03 -32.08
CA TYR A 380 -3.47 -10.15 -32.20
C TYR A 380 -2.16 -10.89 -31.90
N PHE A 381 -2.13 -11.75 -30.88
CA PHE A 381 -0.94 -12.54 -30.55
C PHE A 381 -0.56 -13.53 -31.65
N GLU A 382 -1.54 -14.14 -32.31
CA GLU A 382 -1.31 -15.08 -33.41
C GLU A 382 -0.82 -14.35 -34.66
N GLU A 383 -1.48 -13.28 -35.06
CA GLU A 383 -1.11 -12.45 -36.22
C GLU A 383 0.31 -11.87 -36.10
N ASN A 384 0.72 -11.51 -34.89
CA ASN A 384 2.03 -10.93 -34.60
C ASN A 384 3.08 -11.92 -34.08
N ASN A 385 2.78 -13.22 -34.06
CA ASN A 385 3.68 -14.29 -33.58
C ASN A 385 4.25 -14.03 -32.17
N ILE A 386 3.42 -13.53 -31.24
CA ILE A 386 3.83 -13.25 -29.86
C ILE A 386 4.03 -14.57 -29.10
N SER A 387 5.22 -14.70 -28.49
CA SER A 387 5.61 -15.87 -27.71
C SER A 387 4.69 -16.06 -26.50
N GLU A 388 4.46 -17.31 -26.09
CA GLU A 388 3.59 -17.65 -24.94
C GLU A 388 3.97 -16.87 -23.67
N ASN A 389 5.26 -16.74 -23.37
CA ASN A 389 5.74 -15.98 -22.22
C ASN A 389 5.50 -14.47 -22.34
N ASP A 390 5.58 -13.91 -23.55
CA ASP A 390 5.37 -12.47 -23.77
C ASP A 390 3.89 -12.08 -23.70
N ARG A 391 2.96 -13.03 -23.91
CA ARG A 391 1.51 -12.77 -23.78
C ARG A 391 1.12 -12.29 -22.38
N PHE A 392 1.80 -12.79 -21.34
CA PHE A 392 1.61 -12.36 -19.95
C PHE A 392 2.21 -10.99 -19.63
N LYS A 393 2.79 -10.28 -20.62
CA LYS A 393 3.18 -8.87 -20.49
C LYS A 393 2.04 -7.91 -20.82
N VAL A 394 0.93 -8.42 -21.34
CA VAL A 394 -0.29 -7.65 -21.60
C VAL A 394 -1.31 -7.94 -20.49
N PHE A 395 -1.94 -6.90 -19.98
CA PHE A 395 -2.94 -6.99 -18.91
C PHE A 395 -4.33 -6.57 -19.41
N ASN A 396 -5.36 -7.37 -19.12
CA ASN A 396 -6.75 -6.94 -19.25
C ASN A 396 -7.22 -6.36 -17.92
N MET A 397 -7.84 -5.19 -17.99
CA MET A 397 -8.17 -4.40 -16.80
C MET A 397 -9.63 -4.48 -16.43
N TYR A 398 -9.90 -4.64 -15.14
CA TYR A 398 -11.24 -4.50 -14.57
C TYR A 398 -11.34 -3.26 -13.68
N ASN A 399 -12.42 -2.50 -13.83
CA ASN A 399 -12.71 -1.33 -13.00
C ASN A 399 -13.49 -1.74 -11.74
N ALA A 400 -12.76 -1.95 -10.64
CA ALA A 400 -13.41 -2.32 -9.38
C ALA A 400 -14.23 -1.15 -8.79
N GLY A 401 -13.74 0.08 -8.95
CA GLY A 401 -14.29 1.32 -8.39
C GLY A 401 -15.34 2.01 -9.24
N ALA A 402 -15.93 1.31 -10.23
CA ALA A 402 -16.94 1.91 -11.10
C ALA A 402 -18.15 2.41 -10.29
N TRP A 403 -18.57 3.64 -10.55
CA TRP A 403 -19.80 4.21 -10.00
C TRP A 403 -20.91 4.13 -11.04
N VAL A 404 -22.03 3.53 -10.66
CA VAL A 404 -23.27 3.48 -11.47
C VAL A 404 -24.37 4.06 -10.57
N ASP A 405 -25.32 4.84 -11.08
CA ASP A 405 -26.42 5.49 -10.31
C ASP A 405 -26.06 5.94 -8.87
N SER A 406 -24.92 6.64 -8.74
CA SER A 406 -24.38 7.17 -7.48
C SER A 406 -24.03 6.12 -6.41
N LYS A 407 -23.73 4.88 -6.81
CA LYS A 407 -23.26 3.80 -5.94
C LYS A 407 -22.07 3.06 -6.57
N ILE A 408 -21.17 2.57 -5.72
CA ILE A 408 -20.07 1.70 -6.13
C ILE A 408 -20.64 0.38 -6.62
N TRP A 409 -20.31 0.00 -7.86
CA TRP A 409 -20.83 -1.19 -8.52
C TRP A 409 -20.57 -2.46 -7.70
N LEU A 410 -19.30 -2.71 -7.34
CA LEU A 410 -18.88 -3.76 -6.42
C LEU A 410 -19.16 -3.38 -4.96
N ASP A 411 -20.42 -3.18 -4.62
CA ASP A 411 -20.84 -2.97 -3.24
C ASP A 411 -20.59 -4.20 -2.35
N LYS A 412 -20.89 -4.06 -1.05
CA LYS A 412 -20.80 -5.13 -0.05
C LYS A 412 -21.55 -6.42 -0.40
N ASN A 413 -22.55 -6.37 -1.29
CA ASN A 413 -23.33 -7.54 -1.69
C ASN A 413 -22.75 -8.24 -2.94
N LYS A 414 -21.92 -7.57 -3.74
CA LYS A 414 -21.34 -8.08 -4.99
C LYS A 414 -19.84 -8.38 -4.90
N ILE A 415 -19.12 -7.74 -3.97
CA ILE A 415 -17.69 -7.99 -3.79
C ILE A 415 -17.41 -9.47 -3.50
N GLY A 416 -16.39 -10.02 -4.16
CA GLY A 416 -16.05 -11.45 -4.08
C GLY A 416 -17.02 -12.38 -4.81
N LYS A 417 -17.81 -11.89 -5.77
CA LYS A 417 -18.78 -12.70 -6.53
C LYS A 417 -18.70 -12.51 -8.04
N ARG A 418 -17.77 -11.69 -8.52
CA ARG A 418 -17.53 -11.45 -9.94
C ARG A 418 -16.66 -12.57 -10.50
N ASP A 419 -17.14 -13.27 -11.51
CA ASP A 419 -16.35 -14.29 -12.21
C ASP A 419 -15.36 -13.61 -13.14
N LEU A 420 -14.08 -13.55 -12.79
CA LEU A 420 -13.06 -12.73 -13.47
C LEU A 420 -12.37 -13.45 -14.64
N ARG A 421 -12.84 -14.65 -14.98
CA ARG A 421 -12.26 -15.46 -16.06
C ARG A 421 -12.35 -14.80 -17.42
N ASP A 422 -13.32 -13.93 -17.66
CA ASP A 422 -13.43 -13.19 -18.92
C ASP A 422 -12.23 -12.28 -19.23
N LEU A 423 -11.44 -11.93 -18.22
CA LEU A 423 -10.24 -11.11 -18.40
C LEU A 423 -9.05 -11.92 -18.94
N ASN A 424 -9.00 -13.24 -18.75
CA ASN A 424 -7.85 -14.05 -19.17
C ASN A 424 -8.18 -15.42 -19.79
N TYR A 425 -9.42 -15.91 -19.72
CA TYR A 425 -9.92 -17.10 -20.41
C TYR A 425 -10.87 -16.68 -21.53
N ILE A 426 -10.96 -17.51 -22.58
CA ILE A 426 -11.89 -17.27 -23.69
C ILE A 426 -13.32 -17.52 -23.21
N PRO A 427 -14.21 -16.50 -23.21
CA PRO A 427 -15.61 -16.66 -22.89
C PRO A 427 -16.36 -17.36 -24.02
N LEU A 428 -17.33 -18.20 -23.66
CA LEU A 428 -18.15 -18.98 -24.57
C LEU A 428 -19.63 -18.66 -24.37
N ASP A 429 -20.38 -18.64 -25.48
CA ASP A 429 -21.82 -18.46 -25.48
C ASP A 429 -22.55 -19.73 -24.99
N GLN A 430 -23.89 -19.69 -25.01
CA GLN A 430 -24.74 -20.83 -24.60
C GLN A 430 -24.60 -22.07 -25.49
N ASN A 431 -24.07 -21.93 -26.70
CA ASN A 431 -23.82 -23.03 -27.64
C ASN A 431 -22.40 -23.60 -27.47
N GLY A 432 -21.55 -22.99 -26.64
CA GLY A 432 -20.15 -23.36 -26.46
C GLY A 432 -19.20 -22.71 -27.47
N GLU A 433 -19.67 -21.74 -28.25
CA GLU A 433 -18.86 -21.04 -29.25
C GLU A 433 -18.21 -19.79 -28.65
N PRO A 434 -16.97 -19.45 -29.02
CA PRO A 434 -16.36 -18.17 -28.65
C PRO A 434 -17.19 -16.98 -29.14
N PHE A 435 -17.27 -15.93 -28.32
CA PHE A 435 -17.85 -14.67 -28.78
C PHE A 435 -17.05 -14.14 -29.99
N THR A 436 -17.74 -13.85 -31.10
CA THR A 436 -17.06 -13.47 -32.35
C THR A 436 -16.63 -12.00 -32.40
N ASN A 437 -17.08 -11.17 -31.44
CA ASN A 437 -16.59 -9.82 -31.19
C ASN A 437 -17.02 -9.31 -29.79
N THR A 438 -16.41 -8.20 -29.36
CA THR A 438 -16.69 -7.52 -28.08
C THR A 438 -18.15 -7.10 -27.92
N TYR A 439 -18.81 -6.66 -29.01
CA TYR A 439 -20.19 -6.17 -28.96
C TYR A 439 -21.18 -7.26 -28.53
N LEU A 440 -21.05 -8.49 -29.07
CA LEU A 440 -21.91 -9.62 -28.68
C LEU A 440 -21.74 -9.99 -27.21
N MET A 441 -20.52 -9.90 -26.69
CA MET A 441 -20.25 -10.15 -25.29
C MET A 441 -20.79 -9.03 -24.38
N GLU A 442 -20.70 -7.76 -24.82
CA GLU A 442 -21.36 -6.65 -24.14
C GLU A 442 -22.88 -6.90 -24.10
N GLU A 443 -23.51 -7.24 -25.21
CA GLU A 443 -24.94 -7.59 -25.26
C GLU A 443 -25.28 -8.74 -24.30
N ALA A 444 -24.47 -9.80 -24.27
CA ALA A 444 -24.65 -10.93 -23.37
C ALA A 444 -24.57 -10.52 -21.88
N TYR A 445 -23.62 -9.66 -21.51
CA TYR A 445 -23.55 -9.09 -20.15
C TYR A 445 -24.77 -8.22 -19.81
N LEU A 446 -25.28 -7.47 -20.78
CA LEU A 446 -26.46 -6.62 -20.62
C LEU A 446 -27.79 -7.41 -20.58
N ALA A 447 -27.81 -8.64 -21.11
CA ALA A 447 -28.97 -9.50 -21.15
C ALA A 447 -29.22 -10.28 -19.84
N GLN A 448 -28.19 -10.46 -18.99
CA GLN A 448 -28.26 -11.32 -17.79
C GLN A 448 -29.41 -11.03 -16.80
N PRO A 449 -29.94 -9.80 -16.65
CA PRO A 449 -31.09 -9.57 -15.78
C PRO A 449 -32.47 -9.59 -16.49
N LYS A 450 -32.57 -9.72 -17.82
CA LYS A 450 -33.83 -9.43 -18.55
C LYS A 450 -34.87 -10.56 -18.53
N ASP A 451 -34.46 -11.83 -18.51
CA ASP A 451 -35.38 -12.96 -18.74
C ASP A 451 -35.43 -14.02 -17.61
N GLY A 452 -34.77 -13.79 -16.48
CA GLY A 452 -34.66 -14.78 -15.39
C GLY A 452 -33.86 -16.04 -15.78
N LYS A 453 -33.36 -16.10 -17.02
CA LYS A 453 -32.36 -17.03 -17.51
C LYS A 453 -31.05 -16.24 -17.60
N LEU A 454 -30.05 -16.61 -16.81
CA LEU A 454 -28.70 -16.18 -17.14
C LEU A 454 -28.36 -16.83 -18.48
N GLU A 455 -27.98 -16.05 -19.49
CA GLU A 455 -27.07 -16.59 -20.49
C GLU A 455 -25.83 -17.04 -19.72
N THR A 456 -25.65 -18.36 -19.61
CA THR A 456 -24.54 -18.93 -18.87
C THR A 456 -23.29 -18.75 -19.71
N ILE A 457 -22.63 -17.61 -19.54
CA ILE A 457 -21.27 -17.44 -20.04
C ILE A 457 -20.42 -18.51 -19.37
N THR A 458 -19.88 -19.38 -20.20
CA THR A 458 -18.91 -20.39 -19.76
C THR A 458 -17.54 -20.00 -20.28
N PHE A 459 -16.52 -20.75 -19.89
CA PHE A 459 -15.14 -20.45 -20.27
C PHE A 459 -14.50 -21.72 -20.79
N LYS A 460 -13.64 -21.58 -21.80
CA LYS A 460 -12.90 -22.71 -22.34
C LYS A 460 -11.84 -23.17 -21.32
N GLU A 461 -12.16 -24.23 -20.57
CA GLU A 461 -11.34 -24.73 -19.45
C GLU A 461 -10.33 -25.85 -19.83
N LYS A 462 -10.43 -26.49 -21.02
CA LYS A 462 -9.59 -27.63 -21.45
C LYS A 462 -9.33 -27.66 -22.97
N ASP A 463 -8.30 -28.42 -23.37
CA ASP A 463 -8.08 -28.84 -24.76
C ASP A 463 -9.28 -29.60 -25.31
N ASP A 464 -9.53 -29.42 -26.60
CA ASP A 464 -10.19 -30.44 -27.42
C ASP A 464 -9.12 -31.15 -28.24
N GLU A 465 -8.72 -32.34 -27.80
CA GLU A 465 -7.72 -33.17 -28.49
C GLU A 465 -8.18 -33.60 -29.89
N SER A 466 -9.47 -33.47 -30.22
CA SER A 466 -10.04 -33.88 -31.50
C SER A 466 -9.93 -32.82 -32.61
N THR A 467 -9.66 -31.55 -32.27
CA THR A 467 -9.64 -30.43 -33.23
C THR A 467 -8.23 -29.90 -33.53
N ASN A 468 -7.18 -30.44 -32.91
CA ASN A 468 -5.80 -29.90 -32.97
C ASN A 468 -5.70 -28.41 -32.56
N GLU A 469 -6.75 -27.83 -31.96
CA GLU A 469 -6.73 -26.47 -31.44
C GLU A 469 -5.92 -26.41 -30.14
N LYS A 470 -4.83 -25.64 -30.14
CA LYS A 470 -4.04 -25.35 -28.93
C LYS A 470 -4.67 -24.21 -28.14
N ILE A 471 -5.83 -24.41 -27.53
CA ILE A 471 -6.48 -23.35 -26.76
C ILE A 471 -6.63 -23.77 -25.29
N LYS A 472 -5.58 -23.52 -24.49
CA LYS A 472 -5.58 -23.68 -23.02
C LYS A 472 -5.63 -22.37 -22.25
N GLY A 473 -6.31 -22.39 -21.11
CA GLY A 473 -5.97 -21.60 -19.91
C GLY A 473 -5.87 -20.09 -20.08
N SER A 474 -5.29 -19.43 -19.08
CA SER A 474 -5.07 -18.00 -19.09
C SER A 474 -4.27 -17.57 -20.32
N LYS A 475 -4.69 -16.49 -20.99
CA LYS A 475 -4.07 -15.97 -22.22
C LYS A 475 -3.17 -14.77 -21.99
N ASN A 476 -3.34 -14.11 -20.85
CA ASN A 476 -2.74 -12.84 -20.51
C ASN A 476 -2.81 -12.65 -19.00
N SER A 477 -2.25 -11.54 -18.51
CA SER A 477 -2.32 -11.16 -17.10
C SER A 477 -3.54 -10.28 -16.82
N ILE A 478 -3.88 -10.08 -15.55
CA ILE A 478 -5.06 -9.31 -15.13
C ILE A 478 -4.63 -8.07 -14.35
N SER A 479 -5.27 -6.94 -14.58
CA SER A 479 -5.11 -5.74 -13.75
C SER A 479 -6.42 -5.29 -13.10
N PHE A 480 -6.30 -4.71 -11.91
CA PHE A 480 -7.40 -4.16 -11.13
C PHE A 480 -7.25 -2.66 -10.95
N PHE A 481 -8.10 -1.90 -11.62
CA PHE A 481 -8.22 -0.47 -11.38
C PHE A 481 -9.10 -0.17 -10.18
N ALA A 482 -8.71 0.85 -9.41
CA ALA A 482 -9.40 1.28 -8.19
C ALA A 482 -9.59 0.12 -7.20
N ALA A 483 -8.56 -0.69 -6.99
CA ALA A 483 -8.60 -1.86 -6.10
C ALA A 483 -8.77 -1.52 -4.60
N HIS A 484 -8.88 -0.22 -4.23
CA HIS A 484 -9.14 0.25 -2.87
C HIS A 484 -10.63 0.22 -2.48
N VAL A 485 -11.53 -0.24 -3.35
CA VAL A 485 -12.98 -0.38 -3.08
C VAL A 485 -13.31 -1.03 -1.73
N PRO A 486 -12.59 -2.06 -1.24
CA PRO A 486 -12.80 -2.57 0.12
C PRO A 486 -12.81 -1.49 1.21
N TYR A 487 -11.92 -0.51 1.11
CA TYR A 487 -11.84 0.63 2.02
C TYR A 487 -12.95 1.66 1.78
N ASP A 488 -13.43 1.82 0.55
CA ASP A 488 -14.57 2.71 0.29
C ASP A 488 -15.86 2.14 0.88
N ILE A 489 -16.08 0.83 0.76
CA ILE A 489 -17.21 0.14 1.40
C ILE A 489 -17.12 0.28 2.93
N ALA A 490 -15.95 0.01 3.51
CA ALA A 490 -15.76 0.16 4.95
C ALA A 490 -16.00 1.60 5.44
N SER A 491 -15.53 2.60 4.67
CA SER A 491 -15.76 4.02 4.96
C SER A 491 -17.25 4.38 4.93
N GLN A 492 -18.01 3.87 3.96
CA GLN A 492 -19.46 4.05 3.89
C GLN A 492 -20.17 3.45 5.12
N GLU A 493 -19.77 2.25 5.54
CA GLU A 493 -20.34 1.62 6.75
C GLU A 493 -19.95 2.37 8.04
N MET A 494 -18.72 2.90 8.11
CA MET A 494 -18.33 3.76 9.23
C MET A 494 -19.21 5.02 9.32
N ASP A 495 -19.51 5.64 8.19
CA ASP A 495 -20.40 6.80 8.13
C ASP A 495 -21.84 6.43 8.53
N GLU A 496 -22.34 5.25 8.15
CA GLU A 496 -23.63 4.70 8.59
C GLU A 496 -23.67 4.50 10.12
N ILE A 497 -22.64 3.88 10.69
CA ILE A 497 -22.53 3.61 12.14
C ILE A 497 -22.40 4.92 12.93
N ALA A 498 -21.65 5.90 12.42
CA ALA A 498 -21.47 7.20 13.07
C ALA A 498 -22.77 8.03 13.10
N GLY A 499 -23.74 7.71 12.23
CA GLY A 499 -25.04 8.36 12.13
C GLY A 499 -24.97 9.86 11.78
N ASN A 500 -26.09 10.57 11.95
CA ASN A 500 -26.22 11.97 11.55
C ASN A 500 -25.27 12.94 12.29
N ASN A 501 -24.83 12.58 13.50
CA ASN A 501 -23.89 13.40 14.28
C ASN A 501 -22.42 13.14 13.90
N LYS A 502 -22.14 12.19 12.99
CA LYS A 502 -20.81 11.80 12.49
C LYS A 502 -19.77 11.65 13.62
N THR A 503 -20.17 11.12 14.78
CA THR A 503 -19.26 11.00 15.92
C THR A 503 -18.34 9.80 15.67
N LYS A 504 -17.17 10.07 15.11
CA LYS A 504 -16.13 9.06 14.88
C LYS A 504 -15.20 8.95 16.10
N ASN A 505 -14.66 7.77 16.36
CA ASN A 505 -13.75 7.48 17.46
C ASN A 505 -12.78 6.36 17.06
N VAL A 506 -11.84 6.02 17.96
CA VAL A 506 -10.81 5.00 17.70
C VAL A 506 -11.42 3.60 17.45
N ASP A 507 -12.49 3.22 18.15
CA ASP A 507 -13.14 1.92 17.94
C ASP A 507 -13.84 1.85 16.57
N LEU A 508 -14.37 2.97 16.06
CA LEU A 508 -14.93 3.05 14.71
C LEU A 508 -13.84 2.95 13.63
N ASP A 509 -12.66 3.55 13.85
CA ASP A 509 -11.51 3.34 12.96
C ASP A 509 -11.06 1.85 12.99
N VAL A 510 -11.10 1.20 14.16
CA VAL A 510 -10.83 -0.26 14.27
C VAL A 510 -11.87 -1.07 13.50
N TYR A 511 -13.16 -0.74 13.63
CA TYR A 511 -14.22 -1.34 12.80
C TYR A 511 -13.89 -1.19 11.31
N GLY A 512 -13.56 0.02 10.88
CA GLY A 512 -13.20 0.31 9.49
C GLY A 512 -12.04 -0.57 9.01
N MET A 513 -10.99 -0.74 9.82
CA MET A 513 -9.87 -1.60 9.46
C MET A 513 -10.27 -3.08 9.35
N VAL A 514 -11.07 -3.61 10.28
CA VAL A 514 -11.56 -4.99 10.20
C VAL A 514 -12.46 -5.20 8.98
N ALA A 515 -13.38 -4.27 8.72
CA ALA A 515 -14.29 -4.31 7.58
C ALA A 515 -13.54 -4.21 6.25
N ALA A 516 -12.61 -3.26 6.11
CA ALA A 516 -11.83 -3.08 4.88
C ALA A 516 -11.02 -4.34 4.55
N ASN A 517 -10.33 -4.92 5.53
CA ASN A 517 -9.60 -6.17 5.33
C ASN A 517 -10.53 -7.35 5.02
N ASN A 518 -11.71 -7.41 5.63
CA ASN A 518 -12.70 -8.44 5.35
C ASN A 518 -13.17 -8.37 3.89
N TYR A 519 -13.42 -7.17 3.37
CA TYR A 519 -13.80 -6.94 1.98
C TYR A 519 -12.64 -7.15 1.00
N ASP A 520 -11.40 -6.83 1.39
CA ASP A 520 -10.19 -7.14 0.60
C ASP A 520 -10.01 -8.65 0.47
N ASP A 521 -10.13 -9.39 1.58
CA ASP A 521 -10.14 -10.86 1.55
C ASP A 521 -11.25 -11.39 0.63
N MET A 522 -12.49 -10.86 0.71
CA MET A 522 -13.57 -11.28 -0.19
C MET A 522 -13.26 -11.03 -1.66
N MET A 523 -12.63 -9.91 -2.00
CA MET A 523 -12.24 -9.60 -3.38
C MET A 523 -11.25 -10.64 -3.94
N TYR A 524 -10.36 -11.16 -3.09
CA TYR A 524 -9.31 -12.09 -3.50
C TYR A 524 -9.69 -13.57 -3.34
N THR A 525 -10.45 -13.94 -2.31
CA THR A 525 -10.82 -15.34 -1.99
C THR A 525 -12.31 -15.63 -2.07
N GLY A 526 -13.08 -14.69 -2.63
CA GLY A 526 -14.51 -14.81 -2.87
C GLY A 526 -15.35 -14.48 -1.63
N ALA A 527 -16.66 -14.33 -1.81
CA ALA A 527 -17.60 -13.99 -0.74
C ALA A 527 -17.65 -15.03 0.39
N ASN A 528 -17.22 -16.27 0.11
CA ASN A 528 -17.04 -17.31 1.13
C ASN A 528 -15.79 -17.09 2.00
N LYS A 529 -14.87 -16.22 1.59
CA LYS A 529 -13.53 -16.03 2.18
C LYS A 529 -12.76 -17.34 2.27
N ALA A 530 -12.84 -18.14 1.21
CA ALA A 530 -12.20 -19.43 1.03
C ALA A 530 -12.33 -19.79 -0.45
N LEU A 531 -11.26 -20.30 -1.05
CA LEU A 531 -11.29 -20.76 -2.44
C LEU A 531 -11.79 -22.19 -2.54
N SER A 532 -12.48 -22.50 -3.64
CA SER A 532 -12.94 -23.85 -3.97
C SER A 532 -13.01 -24.08 -5.46
N ASP A 533 -12.73 -25.31 -5.91
CA ASP A 533 -13.00 -25.74 -7.29
C ASP A 533 -14.49 -25.66 -7.68
N LEU A 534 -15.39 -25.51 -6.69
CA LEU A 534 -16.82 -25.34 -6.89
C LEU A 534 -17.25 -23.86 -6.93
N ASP A 535 -16.32 -22.91 -6.77
CA ASP A 535 -16.63 -21.48 -6.81
C ASP A 535 -17.26 -21.10 -8.15
N LYS A 536 -18.30 -20.27 -8.07
CA LYS A 536 -19.04 -19.74 -9.21
C LYS A 536 -19.30 -18.26 -8.96
N GLY A 537 -18.93 -17.44 -9.94
CA GLY A 537 -19.25 -16.02 -9.95
C GLY A 537 -20.32 -15.68 -10.97
N VAL A 538 -20.44 -14.38 -11.21
CA VAL A 538 -21.25 -13.77 -12.27
C VAL A 538 -20.31 -12.96 -13.12
N ALA A 539 -20.19 -13.27 -14.41
CA ALA A 539 -19.44 -12.43 -15.35
C ALA A 539 -20.36 -11.30 -15.80
N ALA A 540 -20.11 -10.07 -15.35
CA ALA A 540 -20.90 -8.91 -15.69
C ALA A 540 -20.07 -7.63 -15.55
N TYR A 541 -20.32 -6.65 -16.40
CA TYR A 541 -19.73 -5.33 -16.27
C TYR A 541 -20.71 -4.32 -15.66
N PRO A 542 -20.23 -3.21 -15.08
CA PRO A 542 -21.07 -2.17 -14.53
C PRO A 542 -22.02 -1.58 -15.58
N HIS A 543 -23.32 -1.86 -15.45
CA HIS A 543 -24.36 -1.28 -16.30
C HIS A 543 -25.69 -1.17 -15.54
N SER A 544 -26.18 0.07 -15.33
CA SER A 544 -27.44 0.46 -14.66
C SER A 544 -27.84 -0.32 -13.39
N TRP A 545 -28.16 0.34 -12.29
CA TRP A 545 -28.62 -0.35 -11.07
C TRP A 545 -30.04 -0.87 -11.22
N ASN A 546 -30.17 -2.18 -11.39
CA ASN A 546 -31.40 -2.92 -11.18
C ASN A 546 -31.31 -3.79 -9.90
N GLN A 547 -32.37 -3.82 -9.09
CA GLN A 547 -32.48 -4.70 -7.92
C GLN A 547 -32.40 -6.20 -8.29
N ASP A 548 -32.71 -6.59 -9.53
CA ASP A 548 -32.62 -8.00 -9.95
C ASP A 548 -31.20 -8.57 -9.89
N TRP A 549 -30.16 -7.73 -9.98
CA TRP A 549 -28.78 -8.16 -9.82
C TRP A 549 -28.52 -8.81 -8.47
N SER A 550 -29.13 -8.33 -7.37
CA SER A 550 -28.88 -8.91 -6.05
C SER A 550 -29.35 -10.36 -5.93
N LYS A 551 -30.34 -10.78 -6.74
CA LYS A 551 -30.80 -12.18 -6.81
C LYS A 551 -29.80 -13.06 -7.56
N ILE A 552 -29.16 -12.53 -8.61
CA ILE A 552 -28.19 -13.25 -9.44
C ILE A 552 -26.89 -13.54 -8.67
N TYR A 553 -26.44 -12.55 -7.88
CA TYR A 553 -25.28 -12.68 -6.99
C TYR A 553 -25.57 -13.48 -5.71
N LYS A 554 -26.79 -14.01 -5.55
CA LYS A 554 -27.14 -14.84 -4.41
C LYS A 554 -26.37 -16.17 -4.51
N ASP A 555 -25.80 -16.61 -3.40
CA ASP A 555 -25.06 -17.88 -3.28
C ASP A 555 -23.81 -18.00 -4.19
N LYS A 556 -23.32 -16.88 -4.73
CA LYS A 556 -22.09 -16.82 -5.54
C LYS A 556 -20.87 -16.50 -4.68
N SER A 557 -19.73 -17.03 -5.08
CA SER A 557 -18.41 -16.75 -4.51
C SER A 557 -17.37 -16.96 -5.60
N TYR A 558 -16.59 -15.93 -5.88
CA TYR A 558 -15.48 -15.96 -6.81
C TYR A 558 -14.50 -14.84 -6.48
N GLY A 559 -13.30 -15.19 -6.04
CA GLY A 559 -12.19 -14.25 -5.87
C GLY A 559 -11.14 -14.42 -6.96
N ILE A 560 -10.34 -13.39 -7.20
CA ILE A 560 -9.27 -13.43 -8.22
C ILE A 560 -8.23 -14.54 -7.94
N GLY A 561 -8.10 -14.97 -6.67
CA GLY A 561 -7.26 -16.09 -6.26
C GLY A 561 -7.66 -17.42 -6.90
N ASN A 562 -8.86 -17.55 -7.47
CA ASN A 562 -9.20 -18.71 -8.32
C ASN A 562 -8.37 -18.78 -9.60
N LEU A 563 -7.75 -17.68 -10.04
CA LEU A 563 -7.03 -17.57 -11.31
C LEU A 563 -5.52 -17.43 -11.12
N ILE A 564 -5.10 -16.74 -10.06
CA ILE A 564 -3.69 -16.48 -9.80
C ILE A 564 -3.21 -17.39 -8.68
N GLN A 565 -2.19 -18.17 -8.98
CA GLN A 565 -1.53 -18.96 -7.95
C GLN A 565 -0.79 -18.04 -6.97
N GLU A 566 -0.87 -18.37 -5.68
CA GLU A 566 -0.20 -17.61 -4.63
C GLU A 566 1.31 -17.61 -4.81
N LYS A 567 1.95 -16.49 -4.48
CA LYS A 567 3.39 -16.38 -4.27
C LYS A 567 3.74 -16.47 -2.79
N THR A 568 4.98 -16.87 -2.52
CA THR A 568 5.50 -16.99 -1.17
C THR A 568 6.98 -16.65 -1.08
N VAL A 569 7.37 -16.02 0.03
CA VAL A 569 8.76 -15.80 0.44
C VAL A 569 9.32 -16.96 1.28
N LEU A 570 8.50 -17.97 1.61
CA LEU A 570 8.91 -19.19 2.31
C LEU A 570 9.46 -20.19 1.28
N ILE A 571 10.65 -19.89 0.78
CA ILE A 571 11.37 -20.63 -0.27
C ILE A 571 12.76 -21.04 0.22
N ASP A 572 13.41 -21.95 -0.49
CA ASP A 572 14.67 -22.53 -0.01
C ASP A 572 15.82 -21.54 0.18
N SER A 573 15.86 -20.44 -0.57
CA SER A 573 16.86 -19.38 -0.38
C SER A 573 16.64 -18.55 0.89
N ASN A 574 15.46 -18.62 1.51
CA ASN A 574 15.13 -17.85 2.70
C ASN A 574 15.37 -18.66 3.98
N ASN A 575 16.47 -18.34 4.67
CA ASN A 575 16.87 -19.03 5.90
C ASN A 575 16.07 -18.62 7.14
N PHE A 576 15.43 -17.45 7.12
CA PHE A 576 14.70 -16.92 8.27
C PHE A 576 13.44 -16.17 7.84
N PHE A 577 12.31 -16.69 8.29
CA PHE A 577 11.00 -16.08 8.13
C PHE A 577 10.37 -15.79 9.49
N LYS A 578 9.79 -14.60 9.64
CA LYS A 578 9.00 -14.19 10.79
C LYS A 578 7.84 -13.32 10.35
N THR A 579 6.67 -13.53 10.92
CA THR A 579 5.55 -12.60 10.83
C THR A 579 4.80 -12.55 12.15
N ASN A 580 4.39 -11.36 12.59
CA ASN A 580 3.38 -11.19 13.64
C ASN A 580 2.00 -10.86 13.05
N PHE A 581 1.87 -10.99 11.73
CA PHE A 581 0.72 -10.59 10.93
C PHE A 581 0.34 -9.13 11.11
N SER A 582 1.29 -8.28 11.52
CA SER A 582 1.04 -6.86 11.69
C SER A 582 0.66 -6.23 10.35
N THR A 583 -0.51 -5.62 10.30
CA THR A 583 -0.98 -4.86 9.14
C THR A 583 -0.27 -3.51 9.02
N GLY A 584 0.38 -3.07 10.11
CA GLY A 584 0.99 -1.75 10.25
C GLY A 584 0.06 -0.74 10.95
N GLN A 585 -1.02 -1.19 11.58
CA GLN A 585 -1.97 -0.32 12.28
C GLN A 585 -2.39 -0.90 13.62
N GLY A 586 -2.82 -0.05 14.54
CA GLY A 586 -3.45 -0.50 15.79
C GLY A 586 -3.93 0.65 16.67
N LYS A 587 -4.89 0.37 17.55
CA LYS A 587 -5.31 1.32 18.60
C LYS A 587 -4.38 1.35 19.83
N LYS A 588 -3.53 0.33 19.91
CA LYS A 588 -2.51 0.10 20.94
C LYS A 588 -1.27 -0.50 20.29
N PHE A 589 -0.17 -0.51 21.02
CA PHE A 589 1.08 -1.13 20.59
C PHE A 589 1.59 -2.13 21.62
N VAL A 590 1.84 -3.36 21.21
CA VAL A 590 2.52 -4.36 22.04
C VAL A 590 3.99 -4.44 21.64
N THR A 591 4.89 -4.17 22.58
CA THR A 591 6.34 -4.19 22.37
C THR A 591 7.01 -5.31 23.16
N ALA A 592 7.99 -5.97 22.55
CA ALA A 592 8.78 -7.01 23.19
C ALA A 592 9.87 -6.41 24.08
N ASN A 593 10.16 -7.06 25.20
CA ASN A 593 11.22 -6.74 26.15
C ASN A 593 12.20 -7.93 26.23
N ILE A 594 13.34 -7.69 26.86
CA ILE A 594 14.34 -8.72 27.16
C ILE A 594 13.68 -9.90 27.93
N GLY A 595 14.05 -11.14 27.61
CA GLY A 595 13.52 -12.34 28.25
C GLY A 595 12.14 -12.80 27.78
N LYS A 596 11.74 -12.57 26.51
CA LYS A 596 10.40 -12.91 25.99
C LYS A 596 9.24 -12.29 26.82
N ASN A 597 9.47 -11.13 27.42
CA ASN A 597 8.42 -10.37 28.12
C ASN A 597 7.84 -9.32 27.19
N PHE A 598 6.63 -8.81 27.46
CA PHE A 598 6.04 -7.77 26.61
C PHE A 598 5.32 -6.70 27.44
N SER A 599 5.22 -5.51 26.85
CA SER A 599 4.50 -4.37 27.42
C SER A 599 3.43 -3.90 26.43
N THR A 600 2.24 -3.61 26.95
CA THR A 600 1.16 -3.01 26.16
C THR A 600 1.15 -1.51 26.37
N ILE A 601 1.09 -0.76 25.27
CA ILE A 601 1.01 0.69 25.23
C ILE A 601 -0.39 1.05 24.74
N GLU A 602 -1.25 1.44 25.67
CA GLU A 602 -2.63 1.87 25.44
C GLU A 602 -2.70 3.35 25.04
N ASN A 603 -3.86 3.76 24.49
CA ASN A 603 -4.14 5.12 24.00
C ASN A 603 -3.15 5.62 22.93
N TYR A 604 -2.61 4.70 22.13
CA TYR A 604 -1.68 4.99 21.06
C TYR A 604 -2.30 4.53 19.73
N PRO A 605 -3.24 5.29 19.15
CA PRO A 605 -3.69 5.02 17.79
C PRO A 605 -2.53 5.29 16.83
N TRP A 606 -2.26 4.36 15.93
CA TRP A 606 -1.13 4.48 15.02
C TRP A 606 -1.37 3.74 13.70
N SER A 607 -0.80 4.30 12.64
CA SER A 607 -0.67 3.67 11.34
C SER A 607 0.71 3.97 10.77
N ASN A 608 1.45 2.91 10.44
CA ASN A 608 2.80 2.95 9.94
C ASN A 608 3.14 1.60 9.29
N THR A 609 2.84 1.47 7.99
CA THR A 609 3.07 0.23 7.25
C THR A 609 4.55 -0.06 6.99
N ASN A 610 5.48 0.84 7.31
CA ASN A 610 6.92 0.57 7.29
C ASN A 610 7.29 -0.61 8.21
N ILE A 611 6.50 -0.86 9.28
CA ILE A 611 6.71 -1.98 10.21
C ILE A 611 5.62 -3.07 10.09
N ALA A 612 4.90 -3.11 8.97
CA ALA A 612 4.00 -4.22 8.66
C ALA A 612 4.79 -5.52 8.40
N ASP A 613 4.11 -6.67 8.49
CA ASP A 613 4.70 -7.98 8.25
C ASP A 613 4.14 -8.62 6.96
N VAL A 614 4.72 -9.76 6.57
CA VAL A 614 4.12 -10.66 5.57
C VAL A 614 2.80 -11.20 6.12
N GLN A 615 1.75 -11.17 5.29
CA GLN A 615 0.41 -11.59 5.68
C GLN A 615 0.18 -13.10 5.43
N PRO A 616 -0.89 -13.71 5.95
CA PRO A 616 -1.20 -15.11 5.65
C PRO A 616 -1.33 -15.34 4.14
N THR A 617 -0.80 -16.46 3.66
CA THR A 617 -0.96 -16.87 2.25
C THR A 617 -2.40 -17.32 2.00
N TYR A 618 -3.01 -18.02 2.95
CA TYR A 618 -4.35 -18.59 2.79
C TYR A 618 -5.36 -17.85 3.67
N LYS A 619 -6.36 -17.22 3.03
CA LYS A 619 -7.39 -16.41 3.70
C LYS A 619 -8.81 -16.80 3.25
N TRP A 620 -9.44 -17.82 3.83
CA TRP A 620 -8.95 -18.66 4.92
C TRP A 620 -9.16 -20.14 4.57
N ASP A 621 -8.06 -20.90 4.56
CA ASP A 621 -8.05 -22.33 4.29
C ASP A 621 -8.28 -23.09 5.61
N LEU A 622 -9.56 -23.34 5.89
CA LEU A 622 -10.03 -24.04 7.08
C LEU A 622 -10.88 -25.24 6.68
N THR A 623 -10.51 -26.42 7.17
CA THR A 623 -11.28 -27.64 6.96
C THR A 623 -11.63 -28.33 8.27
N LYS A 624 -12.70 -29.12 8.25
CA LYS A 624 -13.10 -30.04 9.30
C LYS A 624 -12.90 -31.47 8.84
N LYS A 625 -12.25 -32.29 9.66
CA LYS A 625 -12.15 -33.73 9.41
C LYS A 625 -13.52 -34.39 9.55
N SER A 626 -13.95 -35.11 8.51
CA SER A 626 -15.11 -36.01 8.53
C SER A 626 -14.83 -37.23 7.63
N SER A 627 -15.85 -38.01 7.21
CA SER A 627 -15.66 -39.09 6.22
C SER A 627 -15.09 -38.55 4.90
N GLU A 628 -15.48 -37.33 4.54
CA GLU A 628 -14.85 -36.48 3.54
C GLU A 628 -14.44 -35.16 4.20
N GLU A 629 -13.32 -34.56 3.79
CA GLU A 629 -12.88 -33.31 4.39
C GLU A 629 -13.82 -32.16 3.99
N VAL A 630 -14.37 -31.45 4.97
CA VAL A 630 -15.38 -30.41 4.74
C VAL A 630 -14.73 -29.03 4.85
N VAL A 631 -14.80 -28.22 3.79
CA VAL A 631 -14.37 -26.82 3.82
C VAL A 631 -15.32 -26.01 4.69
N ILE A 632 -14.76 -25.20 5.60
CA ILE A 632 -15.50 -24.27 6.43
C ILE A 632 -15.26 -22.86 5.93
N ASN A 633 -16.32 -22.08 5.83
CA ASN A 633 -16.26 -20.75 5.26
C ASN A 633 -17.23 -19.77 5.93
N ALA A 634 -17.19 -18.51 5.50
CA ALA A 634 -17.98 -17.42 6.09
C ALA A 634 -19.51 -17.61 5.96
N ASN A 635 -19.99 -18.44 5.03
CA ASN A 635 -21.42 -18.69 4.78
C ASN A 635 -21.90 -20.05 5.31
N SER A 636 -21.04 -20.78 6.04
CA SER A 636 -21.41 -22.06 6.66
C SER A 636 -22.44 -21.86 7.79
N LYS A 637 -23.24 -22.89 8.09
CA LYS A 637 -24.30 -22.84 9.13
C LYS A 637 -23.80 -22.36 10.50
N ASN A 638 -22.62 -22.84 10.89
CA ASN A 638 -21.85 -22.36 12.04
C ASN A 638 -20.59 -21.69 11.47
N PRO A 639 -20.62 -20.38 11.16
CA PRO A 639 -19.53 -19.76 10.43
C PRO A 639 -18.27 -19.70 11.30
N ILE A 640 -17.17 -20.17 10.72
CA ILE A 640 -15.82 -20.01 11.24
C ILE A 640 -14.97 -19.53 10.07
N THR A 641 -14.44 -18.32 10.17
CA THR A 641 -13.53 -17.72 9.18
C THR A 641 -12.53 -16.84 9.88
N GLY A 642 -11.47 -16.43 9.18
CA GLY A 642 -10.43 -15.60 9.77
C GLY A 642 -10.68 -14.10 9.63
N PHE A 643 -10.09 -13.34 10.55
CA PHE A 643 -10.12 -11.89 10.60
C PHE A 643 -8.81 -11.36 11.17
N TYR A 644 -8.46 -10.13 10.80
CA TYR A 644 -7.47 -9.35 11.54
C TYR A 644 -8.07 -8.87 12.86
N ASP A 645 -7.37 -9.12 13.97
CA ASP A 645 -7.84 -8.83 15.33
C ASP A 645 -6.98 -7.75 15.99
N TYR A 646 -7.52 -6.55 16.08
CA TYR A 646 -6.87 -5.37 16.69
C TYR A 646 -7.12 -5.25 18.20
N LYS A 647 -7.86 -6.20 18.80
CA LYS A 647 -8.14 -6.26 20.24
C LYS A 647 -7.18 -7.21 20.94
N ASN A 648 -7.07 -8.44 20.43
CA ASN A 648 -6.25 -9.50 21.00
C ASN A 648 -4.90 -9.53 20.28
N VAL A 649 -3.95 -8.73 20.78
CA VAL A 649 -2.68 -8.45 20.09
C VAL A 649 -1.52 -9.16 20.79
N TYR A 650 -0.73 -9.92 20.04
CA TYR A 650 0.52 -10.50 20.53
C TYR A 650 1.72 -9.56 20.41
N LEU A 651 1.92 -8.92 19.25
CA LEU A 651 3.00 -7.97 19.01
C LEU A 651 2.54 -6.89 18.01
N LYS A 652 3.09 -5.69 18.10
CA LYS A 652 2.72 -4.53 17.28
C LYS A 652 1.24 -4.17 17.47
N GLY A 653 0.40 -4.23 16.45
CA GLY A 653 -0.94 -3.62 16.45
C GLY A 653 -2.12 -4.58 16.29
N ASN A 654 -1.89 -5.80 15.82
CA ASN A 654 -2.94 -6.80 15.61
C ASN A 654 -2.39 -8.23 15.66
N SER A 655 -3.30 -9.19 15.66
CA SER A 655 -3.04 -10.61 15.34
C SER A 655 -4.07 -11.07 14.30
N ILE A 656 -4.14 -12.36 14.00
CA ILE A 656 -5.22 -12.96 13.20
C ILE A 656 -6.03 -13.92 14.07
N SER A 657 -7.34 -13.96 13.90
CA SER A 657 -8.26 -14.77 14.71
C SER A 657 -9.28 -15.50 13.86
N LEU A 658 -9.62 -16.74 14.24
CA LEU A 658 -10.77 -17.46 13.69
C LEU A 658 -12.00 -17.18 14.55
N GLY A 659 -13.08 -16.68 13.94
CA GLY A 659 -14.33 -16.32 14.61
C GLY A 659 -15.54 -16.32 13.66
N SER A 660 -16.67 -15.81 14.16
CA SER A 660 -17.97 -15.87 13.46
C SER A 660 -18.35 -14.56 12.76
N GLY A 661 -17.58 -13.49 12.98
CA GLY A 661 -17.87 -12.14 12.53
C GLY A 661 -17.25 -11.10 13.45
N TYR A 662 -17.67 -9.85 13.35
CA TYR A 662 -17.21 -8.75 14.19
C TYR A 662 -18.35 -7.79 14.54
N ASN A 663 -18.25 -7.11 15.69
CA ASN A 663 -19.23 -6.11 16.12
C ASN A 663 -18.87 -4.70 15.61
N GLN A 664 -19.71 -3.70 15.90
CA GLN A 664 -19.52 -2.29 15.48
C GLN A 664 -18.29 -1.58 16.11
N LYS A 665 -17.54 -2.25 16.99
CA LYS A 665 -16.25 -1.79 17.53
C LYS A 665 -15.04 -2.49 16.86
N GLY A 666 -15.31 -3.34 15.86
CA GLY A 666 -14.31 -4.18 15.21
C GLY A 666 -13.80 -5.32 16.11
N GLU A 667 -14.53 -5.72 17.13
CA GLU A 667 -14.14 -6.87 17.97
C GLU A 667 -14.61 -8.17 17.33
N ILE A 668 -13.70 -9.12 17.14
CA ILE A 668 -14.02 -10.43 16.57
C ILE A 668 -14.87 -11.24 17.56
N GLN A 669 -15.94 -11.85 17.06
CA GLN A 669 -16.88 -12.63 17.85
C GLN A 669 -16.49 -14.11 17.86
N GLU A 670 -16.70 -14.77 18.99
CA GLU A 670 -16.44 -16.20 19.15
C GLU A 670 -17.30 -17.04 18.19
N SER A 671 -16.76 -18.18 17.74
CA SER A 671 -17.52 -19.17 16.98
C SER A 671 -17.90 -20.35 17.87
N THR A 672 -18.97 -21.04 17.50
CA THR A 672 -19.29 -22.36 18.06
C THR A 672 -18.45 -23.42 17.33
N TRP A 673 -17.71 -24.21 18.09
CA TRP A 673 -16.89 -25.31 17.63
C TRP A 673 -17.52 -26.63 18.06
N ASP A 674 -17.63 -27.57 17.13
CA ASP A 674 -18.34 -28.83 17.35
C ASP A 674 -17.50 -29.76 18.24
N ALA A 675 -18.15 -30.51 19.12
CA ALA A 675 -17.50 -31.51 19.99
C ALA A 675 -16.69 -32.56 19.21
N ASN A 676 -15.64 -33.09 19.84
CA ASN A 676 -14.82 -34.21 19.36
C ASN A 676 -14.37 -34.09 17.90
N SER A 677 -14.07 -32.87 17.46
CA SER A 677 -13.79 -32.54 16.07
C SER A 677 -12.34 -32.12 15.89
N GLU A 678 -11.79 -32.40 14.72
CA GLU A 678 -10.46 -31.95 14.31
C GLU A 678 -10.60 -30.97 13.14
N TYR A 679 -10.00 -29.80 13.29
CA TYR A 679 -9.95 -28.75 12.30
C TYR A 679 -8.51 -28.57 11.81
N THR A 680 -8.35 -28.29 10.52
CA THR A 680 -7.07 -27.96 9.88
C THR A 680 -7.12 -26.52 9.42
N TRP A 681 -6.26 -25.67 9.97
CA TRP A 681 -6.11 -24.28 9.54
C TRP A 681 -4.76 -24.10 8.85
N ASN A 682 -4.75 -24.07 7.52
CA ASN A 682 -3.56 -23.73 6.74
C ASN A 682 -3.39 -22.21 6.72
N ILE A 683 -2.19 -21.71 7.07
CA ILE A 683 -1.95 -20.26 7.23
C ILE A 683 -0.95 -19.76 6.20
N MET A 684 0.23 -20.40 6.12
CA MET A 684 1.31 -20.00 5.23
C MET A 684 1.49 -21.05 4.13
N GLY A 685 1.57 -20.61 2.88
CA GLY A 685 2.03 -21.42 1.77
C GLY A 685 3.54 -21.29 1.63
N SER A 686 4.20 -22.35 1.20
CA SER A 686 5.65 -22.39 1.01
C SER A 686 6.01 -23.15 -0.25
N ASN A 687 7.27 -23.04 -0.64
CA ASN A 687 7.87 -23.84 -1.69
C ASN A 687 9.26 -24.31 -1.24
N TYR A 688 9.29 -24.95 -0.07
CA TYR A 688 10.48 -25.59 0.48
C TYR A 688 10.64 -26.97 -0.14
N LYS A 689 11.52 -27.08 -1.14
CA LYS A 689 11.84 -28.32 -1.89
C LYS A 689 12.98 -29.09 -1.23
N GLU A 690 13.81 -28.45 -0.43
CA GLU A 690 14.87 -29.13 0.30
C GLU A 690 14.35 -29.81 1.57
N THR A 691 14.94 -30.95 1.90
CA THR A 691 14.67 -31.72 3.13
C THR A 691 15.60 -31.36 4.29
N SER A 692 16.23 -30.18 4.24
CA SER A 692 17.02 -29.65 5.35
C SER A 692 16.12 -29.37 6.58
N GLU A 693 16.68 -29.53 7.79
CA GLU A 693 15.94 -29.33 9.04
C GLU A 693 15.43 -27.89 9.15
N LYS A 694 14.14 -27.79 9.46
CA LYS A 694 13.42 -26.54 9.68
C LYS A 694 12.82 -26.55 11.07
N ASN A 695 13.07 -25.49 11.83
CA ASN A 695 12.36 -25.23 13.08
C ASN A 695 11.18 -24.30 12.76
N ILE A 696 9.99 -24.72 13.16
CA ILE A 696 8.76 -23.95 13.00
C ILE A 696 8.26 -23.59 14.39
N SER A 697 7.96 -22.32 14.64
CA SER A 697 7.19 -21.94 15.82
C SER A 697 5.97 -21.10 15.46
N ALA A 698 4.92 -21.24 16.26
CA ALA A 698 3.68 -20.49 16.12
C ALA A 698 3.18 -20.07 17.50
N VAL A 699 2.79 -18.80 17.65
CA VAL A 699 2.24 -18.28 18.90
C VAL A 699 0.72 -18.19 18.79
N LEU A 700 0.01 -18.89 19.67
CA LEU A 700 -1.44 -18.98 19.67
C LEU A 700 -2.05 -18.43 20.95
N ARG A 701 -3.20 -17.79 20.82
CA ARG A 701 -4.09 -17.45 21.93
C ARG A 701 -5.19 -18.49 22.01
N VAL A 702 -5.23 -19.25 23.09
CA VAL A 702 -6.15 -20.38 23.27
C VAL A 702 -6.89 -20.29 24.60
N PRO A 703 -8.09 -20.90 24.73
CA PRO A 703 -8.77 -21.00 26.02
C PRO A 703 -7.92 -21.69 27.08
N LYS A 704 -7.98 -21.27 28.35
CA LYS A 704 -7.26 -21.95 29.44
C LYS A 704 -7.71 -23.39 29.68
N SER A 705 -8.88 -23.76 29.16
CA SER A 705 -9.41 -25.13 29.19
C SER A 705 -8.80 -26.05 28.14
N PHE A 706 -7.97 -25.55 27.22
CA PHE A 706 -7.27 -26.39 26.25
C PHE A 706 -6.11 -27.12 26.94
N ASP A 707 -6.01 -28.43 26.71
CA ASP A 707 -4.81 -29.22 26.99
C ASP A 707 -3.76 -28.97 25.88
N GLN A 708 -2.50 -29.25 26.17
CA GLN A 708 -1.38 -29.14 25.23
C GLN A 708 -1.62 -29.94 23.93
N LYS A 709 -2.41 -31.01 23.99
CA LYS A 709 -2.74 -31.87 22.84
C LYS A 709 -3.84 -31.31 21.93
N ASN A 710 -4.55 -30.26 22.35
CA ASN A 710 -5.62 -29.67 21.55
C ASN A 710 -5.10 -28.89 20.34
N THR A 711 -3.84 -28.44 20.37
CA THR A 711 -3.23 -27.68 19.27
C THR A 711 -1.86 -28.22 18.90
N SER A 712 -1.60 -28.36 17.61
CA SER A 712 -0.28 -28.81 17.11
C SER A 712 0.03 -28.15 15.77
N ILE A 713 1.32 -28.02 15.46
CA ILE A 713 1.75 -27.58 14.13
C ILE A 713 1.57 -28.76 13.17
N HIS A 714 1.04 -28.49 11.98
CA HIS A 714 1.07 -29.43 10.88
C HIS A 714 1.72 -28.80 9.64
N ILE A 715 2.16 -29.66 8.75
CA ILE A 715 2.54 -29.30 7.39
C ILE A 715 1.68 -30.05 6.38
N ILE A 716 1.55 -29.48 5.19
CA ILE A 716 1.15 -30.21 3.99
C ILE A 716 2.42 -30.46 3.17
N ASP A 717 2.69 -31.72 2.82
CA ASP A 717 3.85 -32.09 2.00
C ASP A 717 3.62 -31.80 0.50
N ASN A 718 4.61 -32.14 -0.32
CA ASN A 718 4.58 -31.95 -1.77
C ASN A 718 3.50 -32.77 -2.50
N ASN A 719 2.91 -33.78 -1.85
CA ASN A 719 1.84 -34.60 -2.41
C ASN A 719 0.45 -34.19 -1.88
N GLY A 720 0.36 -33.08 -1.15
CA GLY A 720 -0.88 -32.62 -0.54
C GLY A 720 -1.25 -33.38 0.74
N LYS A 721 -0.36 -34.20 1.30
CA LYS A 721 -0.64 -34.98 2.51
C LYS A 721 -0.39 -34.15 3.77
N LYS A 722 -1.38 -34.12 4.67
CA LYS A 722 -1.25 -33.53 6.01
C LYS A 722 -0.38 -34.40 6.91
N ILE A 723 0.64 -33.80 7.52
CA ILE A 723 1.52 -34.40 8.53
C ILE A 723 1.45 -33.53 9.78
N THR A 724 0.86 -34.06 10.86
CA THR A 724 0.90 -33.39 12.17
C THR A 724 2.26 -33.65 12.81
N LEU A 725 2.96 -32.58 13.20
CA LEU A 725 4.30 -32.66 13.76
C LEU A 725 4.25 -32.88 15.27
N ASP A 726 5.27 -33.54 15.81
CA ASP A 726 5.50 -33.57 17.25
C ASP A 726 5.81 -32.14 17.73
N THR A 727 4.92 -31.59 18.55
CA THR A 727 4.87 -30.17 18.90
C THR A 727 5.04 -30.01 20.40
N SER A 728 6.05 -29.27 20.83
CA SER A 728 6.18 -28.83 22.22
C SER A 728 5.39 -27.53 22.45
N VAL A 729 4.92 -27.34 23.68
CA VAL A 729 4.08 -26.19 24.07
C VAL A 729 4.73 -25.44 25.23
N GLU A 730 5.08 -24.17 25.02
CA GLU A 730 5.57 -23.26 26.05
C GLU A 730 4.46 -22.24 26.39
N LYS A 731 4.13 -22.07 27.68
CA LYS A 731 3.16 -21.04 28.10
C LYS A 731 3.86 -19.68 28.21
N LEU A 732 3.30 -18.65 27.59
CA LEU A 732 3.84 -17.30 27.63
C LEU A 732 3.21 -16.49 28.78
N SER A 733 4.06 -15.92 29.64
CA SER A 733 3.65 -15.16 30.82
C SER A 733 3.37 -13.70 30.47
N TYR A 734 2.40 -13.47 29.59
CA TYR A 734 2.09 -12.12 29.06
C TYR A 734 0.62 -11.69 29.19
N GLU A 735 -0.32 -12.63 29.20
CA GLU A 735 -1.76 -12.30 29.19
C GLU A 735 -2.39 -12.24 30.58
N SER A 736 -3.15 -11.18 30.85
CA SER A 736 -3.97 -11.01 32.05
C SER A 736 -5.42 -11.46 31.89
N ASP A 737 -5.82 -11.93 30.69
CA ASP A 737 -7.17 -12.43 30.43
C ASP A 737 -7.47 -13.65 31.33
N ALA A 738 -8.66 -13.68 31.93
CA ALA A 738 -9.09 -14.74 32.84
C ALA A 738 -9.32 -16.08 32.11
N ASN A 739 -9.72 -16.05 30.84
CA ASN A 739 -10.21 -17.19 30.07
C ASN A 739 -9.24 -17.68 29.00
N TYR A 740 -8.19 -16.91 28.67
CA TYR A 740 -7.24 -17.22 27.61
C TYR A 740 -5.78 -17.19 28.08
N ASN A 741 -4.90 -17.90 27.38
CA ASN A 741 -3.45 -17.75 27.48
C ASN A 741 -2.84 -17.68 26.08
N TRP A 742 -1.70 -16.98 25.96
CA TRP A 742 -0.77 -17.19 24.86
C TRP A 742 0.12 -18.40 25.13
N ILE A 743 0.30 -19.22 24.09
CA ILE A 743 1.22 -20.37 24.07
C ILE A 743 2.11 -20.28 22.82
N GLU A 744 3.36 -20.70 22.92
CA GLU A 744 4.24 -20.94 21.77
C GLU A 744 4.29 -22.44 21.49
N LEU A 745 3.91 -22.80 20.27
CA LEU A 745 4.10 -24.13 19.70
C LEU A 745 5.45 -24.18 19.00
N VAL A 746 6.23 -25.23 19.20
CA VAL A 746 7.51 -25.44 18.51
C VAL A 746 7.58 -26.86 17.96
N ALA A 747 7.94 -26.98 16.69
CA ALA A 747 8.12 -28.26 16.01
C ALA A 747 9.32 -28.24 15.06
N LYS A 748 9.83 -29.42 14.74
CA LYS A 748 10.91 -29.61 13.75
C LYS A 748 10.44 -30.51 12.62
N THR A 749 10.96 -30.29 11.42
CA THR A 749 10.72 -31.19 10.29
C THR A 749 11.85 -31.13 9.27
N ASN A 750 12.08 -32.26 8.59
CA ASN A 750 13.01 -32.40 7.47
C ASN A 750 12.25 -32.65 6.15
N SER A 751 10.94 -32.41 6.13
CA SER A 751 10.12 -32.64 4.94
C SER A 751 10.21 -31.47 3.95
N GLN A 752 9.83 -31.76 2.71
CA GLN A 752 9.34 -30.73 1.80
C GLN A 752 8.02 -30.17 2.34
N ILE A 753 7.80 -28.87 2.17
CA ILE A 753 6.66 -28.18 2.78
C ILE A 753 5.96 -27.35 1.71
N ALA A 754 4.70 -27.66 1.46
CA ALA A 754 3.78 -26.88 0.63
C ALA A 754 2.95 -25.90 1.47
N LYS A 755 2.50 -26.31 2.66
CA LYS A 755 1.76 -25.43 3.59
C LYS A 755 2.21 -25.65 5.04
N ILE A 756 2.09 -24.61 5.85
CA ILE A 756 2.28 -24.62 7.30
C ILE A 756 0.98 -24.14 7.95
N GLY A 757 0.51 -24.88 8.95
CA GLY A 757 -0.75 -24.59 9.61
C GLY A 757 -0.85 -25.15 11.02
N ILE A 758 -2.04 -24.98 11.61
CA ILE A 758 -2.39 -25.40 12.96
C ILE A 758 -3.51 -26.43 12.90
N THR A 759 -3.31 -27.58 13.56
CA THR A 759 -4.38 -28.53 13.84
C THR A 759 -5.04 -28.16 15.16
N ILE A 760 -6.36 -28.06 15.18
CA ILE A 760 -7.16 -27.73 16.37
C ILE A 760 -8.10 -28.89 16.66
N LYS A 761 -8.05 -29.43 17.88
CA LYS A 761 -8.94 -30.49 18.37
C LYS A 761 -9.83 -29.93 19.47
N THR A 762 -11.12 -30.17 19.37
CA THR A 762 -12.11 -29.70 20.37
C THR A 762 -12.35 -30.75 21.44
N ASN A 763 -12.88 -30.31 22.58
CA ASN A 763 -13.20 -31.20 23.71
C ASN A 763 -14.49 -32.00 23.46
N SER A 764 -14.96 -32.73 24.48
CA SER A 764 -16.11 -33.63 24.40
C SER A 764 -17.47 -32.96 24.22
N GLU A 765 -17.55 -31.65 24.38
CA GLU A 765 -18.78 -30.84 24.28
C GLU A 765 -18.57 -29.71 23.27
N ASP A 766 -19.67 -29.19 22.72
CA ASP A 766 -19.62 -28.00 21.87
C ASP A 766 -19.13 -26.80 22.68
N GLN A 767 -18.21 -26.03 22.14
CA GLN A 767 -17.58 -24.92 22.85
C GLN A 767 -17.66 -23.64 22.04
N LYS A 768 -17.84 -22.52 22.73
CA LYS A 768 -17.69 -21.19 22.13
C LYS A 768 -16.36 -20.61 22.55
N PHE A 769 -15.52 -20.29 21.57
CA PHE A 769 -14.25 -19.62 21.81
C PHE A 769 -13.72 -18.97 20.54
N LEU A 770 -12.76 -18.07 20.75
CA LEU A 770 -11.90 -17.49 19.73
C LEU A 770 -10.53 -18.16 19.80
N ILE A 771 -9.89 -18.42 18.66
CA ILE A 771 -8.49 -18.80 18.61
C ILE A 771 -7.73 -17.79 17.74
N SER A 772 -6.59 -17.30 18.24
CA SER A 772 -5.77 -16.30 17.53
C SER A 772 -4.39 -16.85 17.26
N CYS A 773 -3.78 -16.47 16.14
CA CYS A 773 -2.37 -16.65 15.86
C CYS A 773 -1.68 -15.28 15.83
N GLY A 774 -0.66 -15.11 16.67
CA GLY A 774 0.06 -13.84 16.84
C GLY A 774 1.46 -13.84 16.24
N GLU A 775 2.01 -15.01 15.92
CA GLU A 775 3.32 -15.14 15.28
C GLU A 775 3.46 -16.48 14.54
N ILE A 776 4.13 -16.48 13.40
CA ILE A 776 4.74 -17.67 12.80
C ILE A 776 6.20 -17.36 12.49
N LYS A 777 7.08 -18.31 12.81
CA LYS A 777 8.52 -18.25 12.54
C LYS A 777 9.00 -19.56 11.92
N VAL A 778 9.84 -19.47 10.89
CA VAL A 778 10.50 -20.62 10.26
C VAL A 778 12.00 -20.32 10.14
N THR A 779 12.84 -21.23 10.63
CA THR A 779 14.30 -21.11 10.52
C THR A 779 14.91 -22.37 9.88
N LYS A 780 15.76 -22.19 8.86
CA LYS A 780 16.57 -23.27 8.24
C LYS A 780 17.95 -23.27 8.87
N ASN A 781 18.32 -24.35 9.58
CA ASN A 781 19.57 -24.51 10.33
C ASN A 781 19.82 -23.41 11.40
N GLU A 782 20.17 -23.78 12.64
CA GLU A 782 20.70 -22.82 13.62
C GLU A 782 22.16 -22.46 13.26
N GLY A 783 22.36 -21.91 12.05
CA GLY A 783 23.67 -21.65 11.47
C GLY A 783 24.07 -20.19 11.64
N SER A 784 24.83 -19.92 12.69
CA SER A 784 25.70 -18.75 12.87
C SER A 784 24.99 -17.40 12.88
N LYS A 785 24.88 -16.80 14.09
CA LYS A 785 24.84 -15.33 14.20
C LYS A 785 25.93 -14.80 13.27
N ILE A 786 25.58 -14.10 12.18
CA ILE A 786 26.55 -13.24 11.52
C ILE A 786 26.81 -12.13 12.54
N LYS A 787 27.75 -12.38 13.45
CA LYS A 787 28.45 -11.30 14.12
C LYS A 787 29.12 -10.55 12.98
N LYS A 788 28.53 -9.45 12.53
CA LYS A 788 29.34 -8.40 11.94
C LYS A 788 30.43 -8.13 12.97
N GLU A 789 31.68 -8.35 12.58
CA GLU A 789 32.80 -7.71 13.28
C GLU A 789 32.51 -6.22 13.19
N ASN A 790 32.06 -5.64 14.29
CA ASN A 790 31.99 -4.19 14.40
C ASN A 790 33.42 -3.72 14.19
N ASN A 791 33.69 -3.03 13.09
CA ASN A 791 34.85 -2.16 13.02
C ASN A 791 34.74 -1.24 14.24
N ALA A 792 35.67 -1.36 15.17
CA ALA A 792 35.65 -0.67 16.47
C ALA A 792 35.71 0.86 16.36
N GLU A 793 35.70 1.41 15.14
CA GLU A 793 35.81 2.83 14.83
C GLU A 793 34.46 3.54 14.64
N ASP A 794 33.38 2.85 14.27
CA ASP A 794 32.07 3.49 14.06
C ASP A 794 31.26 3.54 15.35
N LYS A 795 31.30 4.68 16.04
CA LYS A 795 30.42 4.96 17.19
C LYS A 795 29.03 5.37 16.71
N SER A 796 28.01 4.82 17.37
CA SER A 796 26.63 5.27 17.18
C SER A 796 26.50 6.78 17.44
N SER A 797 25.81 7.52 16.57
CA SER A 797 25.71 8.99 16.64
C SER A 797 24.33 9.52 16.24
N ILE A 798 23.97 10.70 16.74
CA ILE A 798 22.71 11.39 16.42
C ILE A 798 23.00 12.70 15.69
N LYS A 799 22.33 12.90 14.56
CA LYS A 799 22.31 14.18 13.85
C LYS A 799 20.91 14.78 13.88
N ILE A 800 20.69 15.80 14.70
CA ILE A 800 19.50 16.64 14.68
C ILE A 800 19.58 17.56 13.46
N GLU A 801 18.61 17.42 12.56
CA GLU A 801 18.48 18.19 11.32
C GLU A 801 17.71 19.48 11.52
N SER A 802 16.60 19.42 12.28
CA SER A 802 15.80 20.61 12.56
C SER A 802 15.05 20.48 13.88
N LEU A 803 14.84 21.63 14.51
CA LEU A 803 14.09 21.78 15.74
C LEU A 803 13.17 23.00 15.60
N ILE A 804 11.86 22.74 15.46
CA ILE A 804 10.85 23.77 15.26
C ILE A 804 10.07 23.99 16.56
N LYS A 805 10.19 25.18 17.16
CA LYS A 805 9.46 25.56 18.39
C LYS A 805 8.31 26.50 18.08
N LYS A 806 7.09 26.08 18.42
CA LYS A 806 5.87 26.88 18.23
C LYS A 806 4.85 26.55 19.30
N ASN A 807 4.22 27.57 19.92
CA ASN A 807 3.21 27.43 20.98
C ASN A 807 3.56 26.41 22.09
N ASN A 808 4.76 26.52 22.67
CA ASN A 808 5.26 25.62 23.71
C ASN A 808 5.40 24.14 23.30
N LYS A 809 5.31 23.86 22.00
CA LYS A 809 5.55 22.54 21.41
C LYS A 809 6.80 22.58 20.53
N THR A 810 7.49 21.45 20.46
CA THR A 810 8.72 21.24 19.69
C THR A 810 8.55 20.08 18.72
N SER A 811 8.78 20.32 17.43
CA SER A 811 8.93 19.26 16.43
C SER A 811 10.40 19.06 16.09
N LEU A 812 10.81 17.81 15.88
CA LEU A 812 12.19 17.37 15.76
C LEU A 812 12.38 16.47 14.55
N ARG A 813 13.35 16.80 13.69
CA ARG A 813 13.92 15.87 12.70
C ARG A 813 15.30 15.43 13.13
N PHE A 814 15.57 14.13 13.11
CA PHE A 814 16.92 13.62 13.35
C PHE A 814 17.21 12.33 12.60
N SER A 815 18.50 12.08 12.38
CA SER A 815 19.04 10.83 11.84
C SER A 815 19.85 10.13 12.93
N PHE A 816 19.72 8.81 13.01
CA PHE A 816 20.43 7.95 13.96
C PHE A 816 21.39 7.02 13.23
N ASN A 817 22.69 7.29 13.31
CA ASN A 817 23.68 6.35 12.83
C ASN A 817 23.86 5.25 13.88
N ASP A 818 23.19 4.12 13.70
CA ASP A 818 23.34 2.95 14.56
C ASP A 818 24.53 2.12 14.10
N SER A 819 25.57 2.03 14.93
CA SER A 819 26.79 1.26 14.63
C SER A 819 26.54 -0.25 14.50
N SER A 820 25.40 -0.72 15.02
CA SER A 820 24.94 -2.11 14.87
C SER A 820 23.92 -2.27 13.74
N TYR A 821 23.68 -1.24 12.93
CA TYR A 821 22.72 -1.27 11.84
C TYR A 821 23.09 -2.35 10.81
N ASP A 822 22.11 -3.17 10.48
CA ASP A 822 22.22 -4.08 9.35
C ASP A 822 21.19 -3.69 8.30
N GLU A 823 21.69 -3.34 7.12
CA GLU A 823 20.86 -2.98 5.97
C GLU A 823 20.12 -4.17 5.37
N ASN A 824 20.63 -5.39 5.57
CA ASN A 824 19.99 -6.61 5.08
C ASN A 824 18.96 -7.15 6.07
N ASP A 825 18.87 -6.52 7.25
CA ASP A 825 17.88 -6.85 8.24
C ASP A 825 16.55 -6.12 7.96
N LYS A 826 15.63 -6.86 7.35
CA LYS A 826 14.28 -6.40 7.00
C LYS A 826 13.27 -6.44 8.16
N TYR A 827 13.56 -7.13 9.27
CA TYR A 827 12.60 -7.30 10.38
C TYR A 827 12.94 -6.41 11.59
N ALA A 828 14.17 -5.93 11.71
CA ALA A 828 14.55 -4.99 12.75
C ALA A 828 13.89 -3.62 12.54
N TYR A 829 13.47 -3.03 13.66
CA TYR A 829 12.86 -1.72 13.69
C TYR A 829 13.22 -0.96 14.97
N TYR A 830 13.00 0.34 14.95
CA TYR A 830 13.24 1.24 16.06
C TYR A 830 11.93 1.74 16.63
N GLU A 831 11.93 1.92 17.95
CA GLU A 831 10.85 2.53 18.70
C GLU A 831 11.42 3.73 19.47
N ILE A 832 10.74 4.87 19.38
CA ILE A 832 11.21 6.13 19.94
C ILE A 832 10.34 6.52 21.13
N TYR A 833 10.96 6.98 22.21
CA TYR A 833 10.30 7.34 23.46
C TYR A 833 10.86 8.64 24.03
N TYR A 834 10.06 9.35 24.82
CA TYR A 834 10.59 10.31 25.80
C TYR A 834 10.37 9.82 27.22
N LYS A 835 11.14 10.38 28.15
CA LYS A 835 10.97 10.14 29.58
C LYS A 835 10.07 11.20 30.21
N ASN A 836 8.96 10.78 30.81
CA ASN A 836 8.02 11.67 31.49
C ASN A 836 8.50 12.05 32.91
N LEU A 837 7.72 12.91 33.59
CA LEU A 837 8.04 13.40 34.94
C LEU A 837 8.09 12.28 36.01
N ASP A 838 7.37 11.18 35.79
CA ASP A 838 7.36 10.00 36.68
C ASP A 838 8.50 9.01 36.38
N ASN A 839 9.50 9.43 35.60
CA ASN A 839 10.62 8.60 35.14
C ASN A 839 10.22 7.36 34.31
N LYS A 840 9.04 7.37 33.69
CA LYS A 840 8.58 6.31 32.77
C LYS A 840 8.73 6.75 31.31
N LEU A 841 8.75 5.78 30.40
CA LEU A 841 8.90 6.04 28.97
C LEU A 841 7.54 6.08 28.27
N VAL A 842 7.30 7.13 27.50
CA VAL A 842 6.11 7.33 26.68
C VAL A 842 6.51 7.23 25.22
N ARG A 843 5.77 6.42 24.44
CA ARG A 843 6.09 6.16 23.03
C ARG A 843 5.73 7.34 22.14
N LEU A 844 6.61 7.61 21.17
CA LEU A 844 6.51 8.75 20.25
C LEU A 844 6.27 8.30 18.81
N THR A 845 7.07 7.37 18.30
CA THR A 845 6.98 6.88 16.91
C THR A 845 7.77 5.58 16.74
N GLU A 846 7.67 4.98 15.54
CA GLU A 846 8.41 3.79 15.13
C GLU A 846 8.86 3.90 13.66
N ASN A 847 9.95 3.24 13.31
CA ASN A 847 10.43 3.18 11.93
C ASN A 847 11.44 2.04 11.73
N ILE A 848 11.59 1.54 10.51
CA ILE A 848 12.68 0.60 10.17
C ILE A 848 13.95 1.32 9.68
N THR A 849 13.81 2.57 9.22
CA THR A 849 14.93 3.41 8.80
C THR A 849 15.46 4.28 9.93
N ASN A 850 16.66 4.78 9.72
CA ASN A 850 17.42 5.59 10.67
C ASN A 850 17.06 7.09 10.65
N ASN A 851 16.00 7.49 9.94
CA ASN A 851 15.55 8.87 9.86
C ASN A 851 14.19 8.99 10.56
N PHE A 852 14.08 9.94 11.48
CA PHE A 852 12.91 10.09 12.33
C PHE A 852 12.39 11.53 12.30
N TYR A 853 11.07 11.62 12.45
CA TYR A 853 10.36 12.85 12.72
C TYR A 853 9.48 12.64 13.96
N ILE A 854 9.50 13.62 14.84
CA ILE A 854 8.64 13.68 16.01
C ILE A 854 7.96 15.04 16.00
N LYS A 855 6.64 15.07 16.12
CA LYS A 855 5.88 16.31 16.20
C LYS A 855 5.54 16.67 17.64
N ASP A 856 5.25 17.94 17.88
CA ASP A 856 4.52 18.45 19.05
C ASP A 856 4.95 17.88 20.43
N LEU A 857 6.26 17.68 20.64
CA LEU A 857 6.82 17.38 21.96
C LEU A 857 6.65 18.56 22.89
N ASN A 858 6.52 18.31 24.19
CA ASN A 858 6.56 19.40 25.16
C ASN A 858 7.96 20.01 25.23
N ASN A 859 8.03 21.34 25.37
CA ASN A 859 9.30 22.06 25.42
C ASN A 859 10.20 21.69 26.61
N ASN A 860 9.66 21.02 27.65
CA ASN A 860 10.44 20.51 28.78
C ASN A 860 11.02 19.11 28.54
N THR A 861 10.74 18.47 27.40
CA THR A 861 11.34 17.19 27.02
C THR A 861 12.82 17.39 26.71
N SER A 862 13.68 16.82 27.55
CA SER A 862 15.15 16.97 27.45
C SER A 862 15.88 15.71 26.98
N SER A 863 15.23 14.53 26.98
CA SER A 863 15.87 13.26 26.63
C SER A 863 14.95 12.38 25.80
N ILE A 864 15.51 11.83 24.72
CA ILE A 864 14.89 10.86 23.83
C ILE A 864 15.59 9.52 24.01
N TYR A 865 14.79 8.45 24.02
CA TYR A 865 15.23 7.07 24.08
C TYR A 865 14.89 6.37 22.76
N ILE A 866 15.84 5.60 22.25
CA ILE A 866 15.68 4.77 21.05
C ILE A 866 15.82 3.33 21.50
N LYS A 867 14.80 2.52 21.24
CA LYS A 867 14.86 1.07 21.42
C LYS A 867 15.00 0.41 20.06
N LYS A 868 16.03 -0.40 19.88
CA LYS A 868 16.16 -1.25 18.69
C LYS A 868 15.59 -2.63 18.98
N ILE A 869 14.60 -3.02 18.20
CA ILE A 869 14.09 -4.39 18.16
C ILE A 869 14.86 -5.13 17.07
N PRO A 870 15.67 -6.15 17.41
CA PRO A 870 16.45 -6.90 16.44
C PRO A 870 15.58 -7.90 15.67
N ASN A 871 16.14 -8.42 14.58
CA ASN A 871 15.59 -9.51 13.77
C ASN A 871 15.75 -10.91 14.36
N ASN A 872 16.80 -11.11 15.16
CA ASN A 872 17.20 -12.44 15.60
C ASN A 872 16.10 -13.18 16.38
N THR A 873 16.26 -14.51 16.40
CA THR A 873 15.53 -15.50 17.20
C THR A 873 15.43 -15.21 18.71
N SER A 874 16.12 -14.17 19.22
CA SER A 874 16.23 -13.88 20.64
C SER A 874 15.98 -12.41 20.99
N TYR A 875 15.03 -12.18 21.91
CA TYR A 875 14.76 -10.87 22.50
C TYR A 875 15.88 -10.37 23.44
N GLU A 876 16.91 -11.17 23.68
CA GLU A 876 18.08 -10.78 24.48
C GLU A 876 18.96 -9.72 23.79
N ASP A 877 18.87 -9.61 22.45
CA ASP A 877 19.68 -8.68 21.65
C ASP A 877 19.03 -7.26 21.56
N ILE A 878 17.95 -6.99 22.31
CA ILE A 878 17.32 -5.65 22.37
C ILE A 878 18.28 -4.63 22.98
N SER A 879 18.51 -3.53 22.28
CA SER A 879 19.42 -2.45 22.71
C SER A 879 18.68 -1.12 22.91
N TRP A 880 19.18 -0.32 23.85
CA TRP A 880 18.64 0.99 24.18
C TRP A 880 19.70 2.07 24.03
N PHE A 881 19.31 3.18 23.43
CA PHE A 881 20.13 4.37 23.27
C PHE A 881 19.40 5.58 23.84
N GLN A 882 20.15 6.59 24.29
CA GLN A 882 19.61 7.84 24.81
C GLN A 882 20.42 9.02 24.29
N PHE A 883 19.76 10.08 23.84
CA PHE A 883 20.38 11.36 23.54
C PHE A 883 19.57 12.53 24.12
N SER A 884 20.21 13.70 24.22
CA SER A 884 19.57 14.94 24.68
C SER A 884 19.23 15.84 23.50
N ILE A 885 18.10 16.54 23.57
CA ILE A 885 17.66 17.51 22.55
C ILE A 885 18.35 18.84 22.77
#